data_AF-A0AAJ7WDG8-F1
#
_entry.id   AF-A0AAJ7WDG8-F1
#
_cell.length_a   1.000
_cell.length_b   1.000
_cell.length_c   1.000
_cell.angle_alpha   90.00
_cell.angle_beta   90.00
_cell.angle_gamma   90.00
#
_symmetry.space_group_name_H-M   'P 1'
#
loop_
_entity.id
_entity.type
_entity.pdbx_description
1 polymer ?
#
loop_
_entity_poly.entity_id
_entity_poly.type
_entity_poly.pdbx_seq_one_letter_code
_entity_poly.pdbx_strand_id
1 'polypeptide(L)'
;MLNDLLRFDVKEKSWGRAFATGAPPAPRYHHSAVVHDSSMFVFGGYTGDIHSNSNLTNKNDLFEYRFQTGQWTEWKFIGKTPVARSAHGAAVYDNKLWIFAGYDGNARLNDMWTISLLPGESRVWEEVVQSGDCPPTCCNFPVAVARESMFVFSGQSGAKITNSLFQFHFREKRWTRISTEHILRGAPPPPPRRYGHTMVSFDRHLYVFGGAADSTLPNDLHCYDLDTQTWNVILPSPDSQVPSGRVYHAAAVIGEAMFIFGGTVDNNVRSSETYRFQFSSYPKCTLDDDFGRFLNGRLFCDVEFIVGDTETRIPAHIAMVAARSQFLRTRIRQAREKRDKYLEEVSGTADVPVKEMPLLEVRLKDAVPEAFEMVLNYIYTDRIDPTKKGEDGSSSRVEDPLSNRIVLLMMDVYRLALQFNMKRLEQLCVQYLKRTISHANVLEALHNAAQLKLYFIKDFCLSFIVKEINYNEIVMSKEFETLDQPLMVEIIRKRQKPQKGAFPIQCNLSAGTTLVQDMEAFLKSVGKEFCDITLMLDGVPIPAHKAILAARCTYFEGMFRSFMPENNTVNIQIGEMIPSSESFDSLLRYIYYADVSMPPEDSLYLFTAPVFYGFTNNRLQTFCKQNLEMNVTFENVIQILEAADRMQAVDMKKYALNLIVHHFTKVARLPRLKQLSRELLLDIVEALADERSEARTCQDMANDC
;
A
#
# COMPACT_ATOMS: atom_id res chain seq x y z
N MET A 1 12.28 -38.70 -8.81
CA MET A 1 12.55 -37.24 -8.75
C MET A 1 13.29 -36.78 -10.02
N LEU A 2 13.49 -35.47 -10.25
CA LEU A 2 14.24 -34.91 -11.40
C LEU A 2 15.44 -34.05 -10.95
N ASN A 3 16.46 -33.93 -11.82
CA ASN A 3 17.58 -32.99 -11.71
C ASN A 3 17.86 -32.23 -13.03
N ASP A 4 16.91 -32.20 -13.97
CA ASP A 4 16.99 -31.35 -15.16
C ASP A 4 17.11 -29.86 -14.78
N LEU A 5 17.98 -29.11 -15.45
CA LEU A 5 18.00 -27.66 -15.39
C LEU A 5 17.34 -27.07 -16.65
N LEU A 6 16.24 -26.36 -16.46
CA LEU A 6 15.49 -25.70 -17.53
C LEU A 6 15.71 -24.19 -17.49
N ARG A 7 15.80 -23.56 -18.67
CA ARG A 7 15.85 -22.11 -18.87
C ARG A 7 14.59 -21.67 -19.62
N PHE A 8 13.92 -20.65 -19.11
CA PHE A 8 12.99 -19.85 -19.90
C PHE A 8 13.75 -18.68 -20.51
N ASP A 9 13.59 -18.44 -21.81
CA ASP A 9 14.03 -17.17 -22.40
C ASP A 9 12.87 -16.18 -22.44
N VAL A 10 13.08 -15.00 -21.85
CA VAL A 10 12.03 -13.99 -21.68
C VAL A 10 11.78 -13.20 -22.98
N LYS A 11 12.75 -13.13 -23.90
CA LYS A 11 12.58 -12.49 -25.21
C LYS A 11 11.82 -13.40 -26.15
N GLU A 12 12.33 -14.63 -26.31
CA GLU A 12 11.73 -15.64 -27.21
C GLU A 12 10.49 -16.32 -26.62
N LYS A 13 10.20 -16.07 -25.33
CA LYS A 13 9.08 -16.65 -24.56
C LYS A 13 9.03 -18.17 -24.59
N SER A 14 10.20 -18.81 -24.67
CA SER A 14 10.37 -20.24 -24.91
C SER A 14 11.11 -20.95 -23.78
N TRP A 15 10.76 -22.21 -23.52
CA TRP A 15 11.47 -23.07 -22.58
C TRP A 15 12.49 -23.95 -23.33
N GLY A 16 13.71 -24.01 -22.81
CA GLY A 16 14.78 -24.90 -23.27
C GLY A 16 15.50 -25.58 -22.11
N ARG A 17 16.36 -26.55 -22.42
CA ARG A 17 17.30 -27.12 -21.45
C ARG A 17 18.52 -26.22 -21.34
N ALA A 18 18.98 -25.97 -20.11
CA ALA A 18 20.25 -25.28 -19.89
C ALA A 18 21.43 -26.20 -20.20
N PHE A 19 22.53 -25.65 -20.72
CA PHE A 19 23.78 -26.39 -20.90
C PHE A 19 24.39 -26.70 -19.53
N ALA A 20 24.63 -27.98 -19.23
CA ALA A 20 25.11 -28.42 -17.92
C ALA A 20 26.32 -29.35 -18.04
N THR A 21 27.37 -29.08 -17.26
CA THR A 21 28.59 -29.88 -17.15
C THR A 21 29.00 -30.04 -15.68
N GLY A 22 29.94 -30.93 -15.39
CA GLY A 22 30.33 -31.26 -14.02
C GLY A 22 29.35 -32.21 -13.34
N ALA A 23 29.26 -32.15 -12.01
CA ALA A 23 28.40 -33.01 -11.20
C ALA A 23 27.20 -32.22 -10.66
N PRO A 24 25.99 -32.33 -11.26
CA PRO A 24 24.80 -31.66 -10.75
C PRO A 24 24.32 -32.27 -9.43
N PRO A 25 23.57 -31.52 -8.60
CA PRO A 25 22.96 -32.06 -7.39
C PRO A 25 22.03 -33.25 -7.67
N ALA A 26 22.00 -34.21 -6.74
CA ALA A 26 21.09 -35.35 -6.81
C ALA A 26 19.60 -34.89 -6.87
N PRO A 27 18.71 -35.58 -7.62
CA PRO A 27 17.31 -35.23 -7.79
C PRO A 27 16.53 -34.96 -6.50
N ARG A 28 16.02 -33.73 -6.34
CA ARG A 28 15.53 -33.21 -5.06
C ARG A 28 14.38 -32.23 -5.16
N TYR A 29 13.62 -32.08 -4.09
CA TYR A 29 12.56 -31.08 -3.95
C TYR A 29 12.61 -30.37 -2.59
N HIS A 30 11.90 -29.24 -2.44
CA HIS A 30 12.02 -28.33 -1.30
C HIS A 30 13.48 -27.90 -0.97
N HIS A 31 14.33 -27.84 -1.99
CA HIS A 31 15.62 -27.15 -1.93
C HIS A 31 15.39 -25.64 -2.11
N SER A 32 16.38 -24.82 -1.76
CA SER A 32 16.40 -23.41 -2.18
C SER A 32 17.38 -23.21 -3.33
N ALA A 33 17.02 -22.35 -4.29
CA ALA A 33 17.94 -21.83 -5.31
C ALA A 33 17.95 -20.30 -5.21
N VAL A 34 19.14 -19.70 -5.19
CA VAL A 34 19.33 -18.24 -5.22
C VAL A 34 20.36 -17.86 -6.27
N VAL A 35 20.39 -16.59 -6.68
CA VAL A 35 21.35 -16.06 -7.65
C VAL A 35 22.23 -15.02 -6.99
N HIS A 36 23.54 -15.07 -7.26
CA HIS A 36 24.51 -14.05 -6.90
C HIS A 36 25.52 -13.93 -8.05
N ASP A 37 25.72 -12.70 -8.50
CA ASP A 37 26.53 -12.35 -9.69
C ASP A 37 26.29 -13.28 -10.89
N SER A 38 27.32 -14.01 -11.34
CA SER A 38 27.25 -14.90 -12.50
C SER A 38 26.92 -16.37 -12.17
N SER A 39 26.43 -16.65 -10.95
CA SER A 39 26.21 -18.00 -10.44
C SER A 39 24.84 -18.19 -9.77
N MET A 40 24.29 -19.39 -9.92
CA MET A 40 23.16 -19.88 -9.12
C MET A 40 23.69 -20.81 -8.03
N PHE A 41 23.16 -20.66 -6.82
CA PHE A 41 23.51 -21.45 -5.64
C PHE A 41 22.31 -22.25 -5.16
N VAL A 42 22.46 -23.58 -5.11
CA VAL A 42 21.41 -24.53 -4.68
C VAL A 42 21.80 -25.17 -3.36
N PHE A 43 20.97 -25.02 -2.33
CA PHE A 43 21.24 -25.54 -0.98
C PHE A 43 20.15 -26.53 -0.50
N GLY A 44 20.61 -27.67 0.04
CA GLY A 44 19.79 -28.63 0.77
C GLY A 44 18.62 -29.20 -0.02
N GLY A 45 17.50 -29.43 0.66
CA GLY A 45 16.31 -30.10 0.11
C GLY A 45 16.26 -31.59 0.42
N TYR A 46 15.18 -32.23 -0.04
CA TYR A 46 14.84 -33.63 0.25
C TYR A 46 15.07 -34.50 -0.99
N THR A 47 15.82 -35.60 -0.84
CA THR A 47 16.30 -36.48 -1.93
C THR A 47 16.38 -37.93 -1.48
N GLY A 48 16.16 -38.88 -2.39
CA GLY A 48 16.24 -40.33 -2.15
C GLY A 48 16.38 -41.08 -3.48
N ASP A 49 15.96 -42.34 -3.55
CA ASP A 49 16.02 -43.08 -4.83
C ASP A 49 15.09 -42.46 -5.89
N ILE A 50 15.66 -42.31 -7.09
CA ILE A 50 15.05 -41.69 -8.26
C ILE A 50 13.82 -42.47 -8.71
N HIS A 51 13.87 -43.81 -8.62
CA HIS A 51 12.89 -44.74 -9.19
C HIS A 51 11.71 -45.03 -8.25
N SER A 52 11.97 -45.17 -6.95
CA SER A 52 10.96 -45.54 -5.95
C SER A 52 10.44 -44.39 -5.10
N ASN A 53 11.07 -43.20 -5.11
CA ASN A 53 10.88 -42.13 -4.11
C ASN A 53 11.02 -42.64 -2.64
N SER A 54 11.72 -43.74 -2.41
CA SER A 54 11.99 -44.28 -1.07
C SER A 54 13.29 -43.73 -0.48
N ASN A 55 13.49 -43.98 0.82
CA ASN A 55 14.69 -43.58 1.57
C ASN A 55 15.04 -42.08 1.42
N LEU A 56 14.00 -41.23 1.46
CA LEU A 56 14.14 -39.78 1.36
C LEU A 56 14.87 -39.22 2.59
N THR A 57 15.90 -38.40 2.34
CA THR A 57 16.77 -37.77 3.33
C THR A 57 16.96 -36.30 3.00
N ASN A 58 17.07 -35.45 4.02
CA ASN A 58 17.48 -34.06 3.83
C ASN A 58 18.98 -33.98 3.49
N LYS A 59 19.41 -32.84 2.95
CA LYS A 59 20.83 -32.52 2.71
C LYS A 59 21.19 -31.12 3.24
N ASN A 60 22.49 -30.89 3.43
CA ASN A 60 23.14 -29.60 3.73
C ASN A 60 24.31 -29.33 2.75
N ASP A 61 24.23 -29.92 1.57
CA ASP A 61 25.13 -29.65 0.45
C ASP A 61 24.79 -28.30 -0.21
N LEU A 62 25.81 -27.62 -0.74
CA LEU A 62 25.68 -26.41 -1.55
C LEU A 62 26.32 -26.67 -2.91
N PHE A 63 25.58 -26.42 -3.97
CA PHE A 63 26.05 -26.53 -5.35
C PHE A 63 26.03 -25.16 -6.02
N GLU A 64 27.14 -24.80 -6.65
CA GLU A 64 27.28 -23.63 -7.51
C GLU A 64 27.12 -24.06 -8.98
N TYR A 65 26.27 -23.36 -9.73
CA TYR A 65 26.13 -23.47 -11.17
C TYR A 65 26.52 -22.13 -11.83
N ARG A 66 27.57 -22.14 -12.65
CA ARG A 66 28.09 -20.94 -13.33
C ARG A 66 27.37 -20.71 -14.66
N PHE A 67 26.67 -19.58 -14.81
CA PHE A 67 25.87 -19.32 -16.02
C PHE A 67 26.71 -19.27 -17.31
N GLN A 68 27.96 -18.78 -17.22
CA GLN A 68 28.85 -18.61 -18.37
C GLN A 68 29.41 -19.94 -18.92
N THR A 69 29.62 -20.94 -18.07
CA THR A 69 30.26 -22.22 -18.46
C THR A 69 29.32 -23.44 -18.36
N GLY A 70 28.14 -23.28 -17.76
CA GLY A 70 27.23 -24.38 -17.45
C GLY A 70 27.78 -25.35 -16.38
N GLN A 71 28.85 -25.00 -15.67
CA GLN A 71 29.55 -25.91 -14.78
C GLN A 71 28.91 -25.97 -13.40
N TRP A 72 28.52 -27.18 -12.97
CA TRP A 72 28.16 -27.51 -11.59
C TRP A 72 29.38 -27.87 -10.75
N THR A 73 29.47 -27.27 -9.56
CA THR A 73 30.52 -27.52 -8.56
C THR A 73 29.91 -27.65 -7.16
N GLU A 74 30.14 -28.78 -6.48
CA GLU A 74 29.80 -28.93 -5.06
C GLU A 74 30.80 -28.15 -4.18
N TRP A 75 30.31 -27.33 -3.26
CA TRP A 75 31.16 -26.64 -2.28
C TRP A 75 31.50 -27.56 -1.11
N LYS A 76 32.76 -27.52 -0.69
CA LYS A 76 33.26 -28.16 0.55
C LYS A 76 33.53 -27.08 1.60
N PHE A 77 33.20 -27.39 2.85
CA PHE A 77 33.23 -26.44 3.97
C PHE A 77 34.26 -26.83 5.04
N ILE A 78 34.56 -25.89 5.93
CA ILE A 78 35.40 -26.10 7.11
C ILE A 78 34.62 -25.69 8.37
N GLY A 79 34.75 -26.46 9.46
CA GLY A 79 34.14 -26.16 10.76
C GLY A 79 32.73 -26.72 10.92
N LYS A 80 31.88 -26.00 11.66
CA LYS A 80 30.45 -26.33 11.78
C LYS A 80 29.73 -26.10 10.44
N THR A 81 28.62 -26.81 10.25
CA THR A 81 27.70 -26.62 9.12
C THR A 81 26.26 -26.66 9.64
N PRO A 82 25.30 -25.96 9.00
CA PRO A 82 23.88 -26.15 9.26
C PRO A 82 23.47 -27.63 9.14
N VAL A 83 22.51 -28.06 9.97
CA VAL A 83 21.89 -29.39 9.83
C VAL A 83 21.20 -29.54 8.46
N ALA A 84 21.21 -30.77 7.96
CA ALA A 84 20.54 -31.16 6.72
C ALA A 84 19.06 -30.84 6.80
N ARG A 85 18.54 -30.06 5.83
CA ARG A 85 17.19 -29.50 5.88
C ARG A 85 16.52 -29.36 4.52
N SER A 86 15.20 -29.23 4.53
CA SER A 86 14.38 -28.84 3.39
C SER A 86 13.31 -27.82 3.81
N ALA A 87 12.68 -27.18 2.81
CA ALA A 87 11.60 -26.22 2.97
C ALA A 87 11.95 -25.03 3.89
N HIS A 88 13.24 -24.69 3.93
CA HIS A 88 13.84 -23.53 4.57
C HIS A 88 13.73 -22.27 3.70
N GLY A 89 13.86 -21.11 4.33
CA GLY A 89 14.04 -19.84 3.63
C GLY A 89 15.50 -19.64 3.22
N ALA A 90 15.74 -19.01 2.08
CA ALA A 90 17.07 -18.62 1.62
C ALA A 90 17.05 -17.23 0.97
N ALA A 91 18.14 -16.48 1.13
CA ALA A 91 18.34 -15.18 0.50
C ALA A 91 19.82 -14.89 0.25
N VAL A 92 20.10 -13.94 -0.63
CA VAL A 92 21.42 -13.31 -0.76
C VAL A 92 21.31 -11.87 -0.25
N TYR A 93 22.24 -11.49 0.62
CA TYR A 93 22.40 -10.10 1.08
C TYR A 93 23.85 -9.87 1.50
N ASP A 94 24.41 -8.71 1.10
CA ASP A 94 25.79 -8.30 1.39
C ASP A 94 26.84 -9.37 1.01
N ASN A 95 26.72 -9.89 -0.23
CA ASN A 95 27.54 -10.97 -0.79
C ASN A 95 27.58 -12.28 0.03
N LYS A 96 26.68 -12.44 1.01
CA LYS A 96 26.50 -13.67 1.77
C LYS A 96 25.19 -14.37 1.39
N LEU A 97 25.22 -15.70 1.38
CA LEU A 97 24.03 -16.55 1.44
C LEU A 97 23.53 -16.58 2.89
N TRP A 98 22.22 -16.44 3.08
CA TRP A 98 21.55 -16.57 4.36
C TRP A 98 20.51 -17.67 4.27
N ILE A 99 20.51 -18.60 5.23
CA ILE A 99 19.58 -19.73 5.34
C ILE A 99 18.84 -19.62 6.66
N PHE A 100 17.50 -19.66 6.63
CA PHE A 100 16.64 -19.54 7.81
C PHE A 100 15.67 -20.73 7.93
N ALA A 101 15.57 -21.28 9.14
CA ALA A 101 14.56 -22.26 9.53
C ALA A 101 14.52 -23.51 8.61
N GLY A 102 13.34 -24.10 8.38
CA GLY A 102 13.13 -25.30 7.59
C GLY A 102 12.74 -26.54 8.41
N TYR A 103 12.94 -27.72 7.85
CA TYR A 103 12.64 -29.01 8.45
C TYR A 103 13.82 -29.98 8.29
N ASP A 104 14.33 -30.54 9.39
CA ASP A 104 15.51 -31.44 9.38
C ASP A 104 15.16 -32.92 9.15
N GLY A 105 13.88 -33.28 9.20
CA GLY A 105 13.38 -34.67 9.14
C GLY A 105 12.77 -35.17 10.45
N ASN A 106 12.91 -34.40 11.54
CA ASN A 106 12.35 -34.65 12.86
C ASN A 106 11.62 -33.40 13.37
N ALA A 107 12.31 -32.27 13.44
CA ALA A 107 11.84 -30.98 13.94
C ALA A 107 11.77 -29.91 12.85
N ARG A 108 10.87 -28.93 13.06
CA ARG A 108 10.93 -27.64 12.37
C ARG A 108 11.93 -26.74 13.08
N LEU A 109 12.65 -25.94 12.32
CA LEU A 109 13.76 -25.11 12.80
C LEU A 109 13.36 -23.62 12.84
N ASN A 110 14.14 -22.80 13.54
CA ASN A 110 14.16 -21.32 13.42
C ASN A 110 15.59 -20.75 13.63
N ASP A 111 16.60 -21.56 13.36
CA ASP A 111 18.00 -21.13 13.32
C ASP A 111 18.29 -20.33 12.04
N MET A 112 19.34 -19.50 12.11
CA MET A 112 19.81 -18.66 11.01
C MET A 112 21.29 -18.94 10.79
N TRP A 113 21.68 -19.19 9.55
CA TRP A 113 23.05 -19.48 9.15
C TRP A 113 23.45 -18.60 7.97
N THR A 114 24.72 -18.22 7.89
CA THR A 114 25.25 -17.47 6.75
C THR A 114 26.63 -17.96 6.30
N ILE A 115 26.96 -17.76 5.03
CA ILE A 115 28.26 -18.08 4.43
C ILE A 115 28.55 -17.06 3.31
N SER A 116 29.82 -16.67 3.16
CA SER A 116 30.23 -15.78 2.07
C SER A 116 30.20 -16.48 0.72
N LEU A 117 29.78 -15.73 -0.31
CA LEU A 117 29.81 -16.15 -1.71
C LEU A 117 31.02 -15.55 -2.46
N LEU A 118 31.81 -14.67 -1.82
CA LEU A 118 32.94 -13.98 -2.44
C LEU A 118 34.07 -14.95 -2.85
N PRO A 119 34.62 -14.82 -4.07
CA PRO A 119 35.77 -15.62 -4.50
C PRO A 119 37.00 -15.41 -3.61
N GLY A 120 37.56 -16.51 -3.11
CA GLY A 120 38.78 -16.50 -2.30
C GLY A 120 38.57 -16.41 -0.79
N GLU A 121 37.35 -16.14 -0.31
CA GLU A 121 37.04 -16.20 1.12
C GLU A 121 36.90 -17.64 1.65
N SER A 122 37.09 -17.79 2.96
CA SER A 122 36.97 -19.07 3.65
C SER A 122 35.55 -19.60 3.64
N ARG A 123 35.34 -20.80 3.09
CA ARG A 123 34.05 -21.51 3.03
C ARG A 123 33.64 -22.09 4.40
N VAL A 124 33.34 -21.20 5.34
CA VAL A 124 32.93 -21.50 6.71
C VAL A 124 31.50 -21.00 6.91
N TRP A 125 30.64 -21.83 7.53
CA TRP A 125 29.30 -21.41 7.90
C TRP A 125 29.30 -20.74 9.28
N GLU A 126 28.70 -19.55 9.35
CA GLU A 126 28.49 -18.78 10.57
C GLU A 126 27.08 -19.03 11.12
N GLU A 127 26.97 -19.51 12.35
CA GLU A 127 25.71 -19.61 13.09
C GLU A 127 25.33 -18.22 13.62
N VAL A 128 24.18 -17.69 13.23
CA VAL A 128 23.78 -16.31 13.52
C VAL A 128 22.93 -16.27 14.78
N VAL A 129 23.45 -15.66 15.85
CA VAL A 129 22.67 -15.33 17.05
C VAL A 129 21.61 -14.28 16.67
N GLN A 130 20.34 -14.60 16.96
CA GLN A 130 19.18 -13.79 16.62
C GLN A 130 18.61 -13.10 17.87
N SER A 131 18.00 -11.93 17.71
CA SER A 131 17.38 -11.16 18.80
C SER A 131 16.01 -10.61 18.39
N GLY A 132 15.20 -10.14 19.34
CA GLY A 132 13.88 -9.55 19.08
C GLY A 132 12.78 -10.60 18.87
N ASP A 133 11.78 -10.26 18.06
CA ASP A 133 10.56 -11.06 17.82
C ASP A 133 10.82 -12.24 16.87
N CYS A 134 11.71 -13.16 17.26
CA CYS A 134 12.11 -14.29 16.44
C CYS A 134 10.90 -15.14 15.99
N PRO A 135 10.75 -15.46 14.69
CA PRO A 135 9.65 -16.29 14.20
C PRO A 135 9.61 -17.68 14.86
N PRO A 136 8.41 -18.27 15.02
CA PRO A 136 8.27 -19.64 15.50
C PRO A 136 8.86 -20.64 14.49
N THR A 137 9.16 -21.85 14.95
CA THR A 137 9.77 -22.91 14.12
C THR A 137 8.91 -23.26 12.90
N CYS A 138 9.41 -22.98 11.70
CA CYS A 138 8.60 -22.92 10.48
C CYS A 138 9.29 -23.54 9.26
N CYS A 139 8.47 -23.98 8.30
CA CYS A 139 8.89 -24.42 6.97
C CYS A 139 7.80 -24.11 5.93
N ASN A 140 8.09 -24.28 4.64
CA ASN A 140 7.16 -24.02 3.53
C ASN A 140 6.65 -22.55 3.49
N PHE A 141 7.51 -21.60 3.86
CA PHE A 141 7.35 -20.16 3.69
C PHE A 141 8.33 -19.64 2.63
N PRO A 142 7.98 -18.58 1.88
CA PRO A 142 8.91 -17.85 1.03
C PRO A 142 9.67 -16.78 1.82
N VAL A 143 10.83 -16.39 1.27
CA VAL A 143 11.63 -15.24 1.73
C VAL A 143 11.71 -14.21 0.62
N ALA A 144 11.62 -12.93 0.98
CA ALA A 144 11.94 -11.81 0.09
C ALA A 144 12.93 -10.87 0.79
N VAL A 145 13.79 -10.18 0.03
CA VAL A 145 14.68 -9.13 0.54
C VAL A 145 14.29 -7.80 -0.05
N ALA A 146 14.10 -6.80 0.82
CA ALA A 146 13.87 -5.41 0.43
C ALA A 146 14.43 -4.49 1.52
N ARG A 147 14.87 -3.27 1.17
CA ARG A 147 15.30 -2.24 2.12
C ARG A 147 16.22 -2.78 3.24
N GLU A 148 17.31 -3.44 2.83
CA GLU A 148 18.31 -4.05 3.71
C GLU A 148 17.77 -5.02 4.78
N SER A 149 16.63 -5.64 4.50
CA SER A 149 15.93 -6.52 5.44
C SER A 149 15.40 -7.77 4.75
N MET A 150 15.41 -8.90 5.47
CA MET A 150 14.73 -10.13 5.07
C MET A 150 13.29 -10.11 5.58
N PHE A 151 12.33 -10.47 4.74
CA PHE A 151 10.93 -10.62 5.12
C PHE A 151 10.50 -12.08 5.05
N VAL A 152 9.79 -12.53 6.10
CA VAL A 152 9.18 -13.86 6.21
C VAL A 152 7.70 -13.71 6.46
N PHE A 153 6.87 -14.34 5.64
CA PHE A 153 5.41 -14.32 5.78
C PHE A 153 4.86 -15.73 5.96
N SER A 154 4.02 -15.91 6.98
CA SER A 154 3.20 -17.11 7.19
C SER A 154 4.01 -18.43 7.21
N GLY A 155 3.54 -19.50 6.55
CA GLY A 155 4.18 -20.81 6.53
C GLY A 155 3.73 -21.78 7.62
N GLN A 156 4.21 -23.02 7.52
CA GLN A 156 3.78 -24.14 8.34
C GLN A 156 4.62 -24.24 9.64
N SER A 157 4.08 -23.72 10.74
CA SER A 157 4.68 -23.78 12.08
C SER A 157 3.91 -24.75 12.99
N GLY A 158 4.55 -25.81 13.47
CA GLY A 158 3.99 -26.81 14.40
C GLY A 158 2.52 -27.17 14.13
N ALA A 159 1.66 -26.87 15.11
CA ALA A 159 0.19 -26.94 15.03
C ALA A 159 -0.47 -25.54 14.94
N LYS A 160 0.29 -24.47 14.69
CA LYS A 160 -0.17 -23.08 14.58
C LYS A 160 0.43 -22.39 13.35
N ILE A 161 -0.29 -22.44 12.24
CA ILE A 161 0.00 -21.65 11.03
C ILE A 161 -0.37 -20.18 11.35
N THR A 162 0.59 -19.26 11.24
CA THR A 162 0.35 -17.82 11.48
C THR A 162 0.16 -17.07 10.16
N ASN A 163 -0.41 -15.86 10.20
CA ASN A 163 -0.35 -14.88 9.11
C ASN A 163 0.40 -13.61 9.53
N SER A 164 1.37 -13.74 10.43
CA SER A 164 2.27 -12.63 10.76
C SER A 164 3.29 -12.43 9.65
N LEU A 165 3.63 -11.15 9.41
CA LEU A 165 4.82 -10.75 8.67
C LEU A 165 5.93 -10.46 9.69
N PHE A 166 7.12 -10.97 9.44
CA PHE A 166 8.31 -10.72 10.26
C PHE A 166 9.40 -10.10 9.38
N GLN A 167 10.14 -9.15 9.94
CA GLN A 167 11.27 -8.49 9.31
C GLN A 167 12.55 -8.77 10.11
N PHE A 168 13.63 -9.17 9.43
CA PHE A 168 14.96 -9.33 10.01
C PHE A 168 15.89 -8.27 9.45
N HIS A 169 16.42 -7.43 10.33
CA HIS A 169 17.39 -6.40 9.99
C HIS A 169 18.80 -7.03 9.96
N PHE A 170 19.37 -7.24 8.76
CA PHE A 170 20.64 -7.96 8.61
C PHE A 170 21.79 -7.33 9.41
N ARG A 171 21.86 -5.99 9.47
CA ARG A 171 22.87 -5.24 10.23
C ARG A 171 22.79 -5.49 11.74
N GLU A 172 21.58 -5.51 12.31
CA GLU A 172 21.35 -5.67 13.75
C GLU A 172 21.25 -7.12 14.23
N LYS A 173 21.01 -8.07 13.31
CA LYS A 173 20.65 -9.46 13.61
C LYS A 173 19.41 -9.55 14.51
N ARG A 174 18.45 -8.65 14.26
CA ARG A 174 17.21 -8.45 15.03
C ARG A 174 15.98 -8.75 14.16
N TRP A 175 15.07 -9.54 14.70
CA TRP A 175 13.71 -9.71 14.20
C TRP A 175 12.75 -8.70 14.84
N THR A 176 11.82 -8.19 14.05
CA THR A 176 10.66 -7.40 14.47
C THR A 176 9.40 -8.03 13.88
N ARG A 177 8.36 -8.22 14.71
CA ARG A 177 7.04 -8.68 14.22
C ARG A 177 6.28 -7.47 13.70
N ILE A 178 6.02 -7.45 12.40
CA ILE A 178 5.19 -6.40 11.80
C ILE A 178 3.73 -6.65 12.20
N SER A 179 3.28 -5.87 13.19
CA SER A 179 1.88 -5.80 13.60
C SER A 179 1.21 -4.59 12.96
N THR A 180 0.16 -4.82 12.17
CA THR A 180 -0.76 -3.76 11.74
C THR A 180 -1.97 -3.65 12.66
N GLU A 181 -1.98 -4.38 13.79
CA GLU A 181 -3.15 -4.49 14.68
C GLU A 181 -3.42 -3.20 15.47
N HIS A 182 -2.37 -2.40 15.69
CA HIS A 182 -2.47 -1.11 16.36
C HIS A 182 -2.87 0.04 15.43
N ILE A 183 -2.82 -0.11 14.09
CA ILE A 183 -3.07 0.99 13.15
C ILE A 183 -4.34 0.77 12.32
N LEU A 184 -5.32 1.62 12.56
CA LEU A 184 -6.64 1.59 11.92
C LEU A 184 -6.61 2.32 10.58
N ARG A 185 -6.12 1.65 9.54
CA ARG A 185 -5.87 2.23 8.20
C ARG A 185 -6.98 1.96 7.17
N GLY A 186 -8.11 1.37 7.56
CA GLY A 186 -9.23 1.06 6.65
C GLY A 186 -8.92 0.12 5.48
N ALA A 187 -7.75 -0.53 5.50
CA ALA A 187 -7.21 -1.44 4.49
C ALA A 187 -7.74 -2.89 4.69
N PRO A 188 -7.67 -3.76 3.66
CA PRO A 188 -7.99 -5.17 3.84
C PRO A 188 -7.05 -5.85 4.87
N PRO A 189 -7.52 -6.92 5.54
CA PRO A 189 -6.68 -7.66 6.48
C PRO A 189 -5.48 -8.34 5.78
N PRO A 190 -4.41 -8.68 6.53
CA PRO A 190 -3.32 -9.51 6.00
C PRO A 190 -3.86 -10.83 5.41
N PRO A 191 -3.20 -11.37 4.37
CA PRO A 191 -3.63 -12.60 3.71
C PRO A 191 -3.91 -13.73 4.73
N PRO A 192 -4.94 -14.57 4.50
CA PRO A 192 -5.15 -15.78 5.29
C PRO A 192 -3.89 -16.64 5.37
N ARG A 193 -3.67 -17.25 6.54
CA ARG A 193 -2.53 -18.12 6.87
C ARG A 193 -2.34 -19.20 5.81
N ARG A 194 -1.15 -19.31 5.26
CA ARG A 194 -0.87 -20.09 4.05
C ARG A 194 0.54 -20.65 3.99
N TYR A 195 0.70 -21.79 3.32
CA TYR A 195 2.00 -22.44 3.09
C TYR A 195 2.14 -22.81 1.61
N GLY A 196 3.38 -22.98 1.15
CA GLY A 196 3.68 -23.26 -0.26
C GLY A 196 3.23 -22.14 -1.22
N HIS A 197 3.10 -20.92 -0.70
CA HIS A 197 2.88 -19.70 -1.49
C HIS A 197 4.22 -19.08 -1.88
N THR A 198 4.22 -18.18 -2.86
CA THR A 198 5.40 -17.37 -3.19
C THR A 198 5.27 -15.97 -2.63
N MET A 199 6.38 -15.38 -2.22
CA MET A 199 6.52 -13.95 -1.93
C MET A 199 7.71 -13.42 -2.71
N VAL A 200 7.55 -12.28 -3.36
CA VAL A 200 8.63 -11.57 -4.07
C VAL A 200 8.63 -10.09 -3.69
N SER A 201 9.80 -9.46 -3.70
CA SER A 201 9.95 -8.01 -3.53
C SER A 201 10.10 -7.32 -4.88
N PHE A 202 9.48 -6.15 -5.02
CA PHE A 202 9.72 -5.22 -6.13
C PHE A 202 9.49 -3.78 -5.63
N ASP A 203 10.49 -2.92 -5.83
CA ASP A 203 10.52 -1.56 -5.26
C ASP A 203 10.18 -1.56 -3.74
N ARG A 204 9.16 -0.81 -3.31
CA ARG A 204 8.68 -0.69 -1.93
C ARG A 204 7.66 -1.76 -1.52
N HIS A 205 7.41 -2.75 -2.35
CA HIS A 205 6.28 -3.67 -2.20
C HIS A 205 6.72 -5.14 -2.05
N LEU A 206 6.02 -5.89 -1.20
CA LEU A 206 6.11 -7.35 -1.12
C LEU A 206 4.83 -7.96 -1.70
N TYR A 207 4.96 -8.75 -2.77
CA TYR A 207 3.83 -9.40 -3.45
C TYR A 207 3.74 -10.86 -3.02
N VAL A 208 2.58 -11.27 -2.49
CA VAL A 208 2.27 -12.62 -2.04
C VAL A 208 1.21 -13.24 -2.94
N PHE A 209 1.49 -14.41 -3.51
CA PHE A 209 0.57 -15.11 -4.42
C PHE A 209 0.41 -16.60 -4.07
N GLY A 210 -0.84 -17.07 -4.16
CA GLY A 210 -1.19 -18.49 -4.09
C GLY A 210 -0.93 -19.14 -2.73
N GLY A 211 -0.55 -20.43 -2.77
CA GLY A 211 -0.43 -21.33 -1.63
C GLY A 211 -1.72 -22.06 -1.29
N ALA A 212 -1.70 -22.82 -0.20
CA ALA A 212 -2.88 -23.42 0.39
C ALA A 212 -3.26 -22.69 1.70
N ALA A 213 -4.53 -22.28 1.82
CA ALA A 213 -5.06 -21.51 2.95
C ALA A 213 -6.43 -22.06 3.38
N ASP A 214 -6.57 -22.45 4.66
CA ASP A 214 -7.85 -22.93 5.25
C ASP A 214 -8.63 -23.91 4.36
N SER A 215 -7.94 -24.94 3.86
CA SER A 215 -8.44 -25.98 2.94
C SER A 215 -8.87 -25.51 1.54
N THR A 216 -8.48 -24.31 1.13
CA THR A 216 -8.65 -23.76 -0.23
C THR A 216 -7.31 -23.50 -0.92
N LEU A 217 -7.31 -23.45 -2.25
CA LEU A 217 -6.22 -22.92 -3.07
C LEU A 217 -6.57 -21.49 -3.53
N PRO A 218 -6.25 -20.43 -2.77
CA PRO A 218 -6.46 -19.07 -3.23
C PRO A 218 -5.66 -18.74 -4.50
N ASN A 219 -6.24 -17.90 -5.35
CA ASN A 219 -5.60 -17.26 -6.50
C ASN A 219 -5.46 -15.73 -6.29
N ASP A 220 -5.48 -15.28 -5.04
CA ASP A 220 -5.34 -13.87 -4.70
C ASP A 220 -3.89 -13.39 -4.81
N LEU A 221 -3.70 -12.19 -5.36
CA LEU A 221 -2.44 -11.46 -5.34
C LEU A 221 -2.53 -10.36 -4.29
N HIS A 222 -1.80 -10.54 -3.19
CA HIS A 222 -1.68 -9.54 -2.13
C HIS A 222 -0.41 -8.72 -2.31
N CYS A 223 -0.47 -7.45 -1.94
CA CYS A 223 0.64 -6.52 -1.96
C CYS A 223 0.77 -5.85 -0.58
N TYR A 224 1.91 -5.99 0.08
CA TYR A 224 2.25 -5.25 1.30
C TYR A 224 3.14 -4.05 0.96
N ASP A 225 2.70 -2.86 1.39
CA ASP A 225 3.36 -1.58 1.20
C ASP A 225 4.34 -1.31 2.35
N LEU A 226 5.64 -1.24 2.08
CA LEU A 226 6.68 -1.04 3.10
C LEU A 226 6.74 0.39 3.66
N ASP A 227 6.14 1.38 2.98
CA ASP A 227 6.04 2.75 3.50
C ASP A 227 4.80 2.91 4.39
N THR A 228 3.62 2.54 3.87
CA THR A 228 2.36 2.74 4.61
C THR A 228 1.98 1.56 5.49
N GLN A 229 2.78 0.50 5.50
CA GLN A 229 2.58 -0.71 6.32
C GLN A 229 1.20 -1.36 6.18
N THR A 230 0.62 -1.33 4.97
CA THR A 230 -0.71 -1.88 4.67
C THR A 230 -0.67 -2.99 3.64
N TRP A 231 -1.51 -3.99 3.85
CA TRP A 231 -1.88 -4.96 2.82
C TRP A 231 -2.94 -4.36 1.88
N ASN A 232 -2.86 -4.74 0.60
CA ASN A 232 -3.85 -4.48 -0.44
C ASN A 232 -4.04 -5.76 -1.25
N VAL A 233 -5.24 -6.00 -1.78
CA VAL A 233 -5.46 -7.04 -2.80
C VAL A 233 -5.37 -6.38 -4.17
N ILE A 234 -4.50 -6.90 -5.04
CA ILE A 234 -4.40 -6.43 -6.42
C ILE A 234 -5.53 -7.07 -7.23
N LEU A 235 -6.43 -6.22 -7.74
CA LEU A 235 -7.46 -6.65 -8.67
C LEU A 235 -6.87 -6.69 -10.10
N PRO A 236 -6.98 -7.82 -10.82
CA PRO A 236 -6.55 -7.91 -12.22
C PRO A 236 -7.50 -7.12 -13.14
N SER A 237 -6.97 -6.65 -14.26
CA SER A 237 -7.77 -6.00 -15.31
C SER A 237 -8.73 -7.01 -15.98
N PRO A 238 -9.94 -6.63 -16.45
CA PRO A 238 -10.94 -7.57 -16.98
C PRO A 238 -10.51 -8.40 -18.20
N ASP A 239 -9.47 -7.96 -18.92
CA ASP A 239 -8.84 -8.62 -20.07
C ASP A 239 -7.70 -9.59 -19.68
N SER A 240 -7.21 -9.52 -18.44
CA SER A 240 -6.06 -10.28 -17.96
C SER A 240 -6.38 -11.76 -17.69
N GLN A 241 -5.54 -12.66 -18.23
CA GLN A 241 -5.61 -14.10 -17.93
C GLN A 241 -4.98 -14.40 -16.57
N VAL A 242 -5.82 -14.65 -15.56
CA VAL A 242 -5.39 -14.85 -14.17
C VAL A 242 -5.04 -16.32 -13.91
N PRO A 243 -3.87 -16.64 -13.31
CA PRO A 243 -3.56 -18.01 -12.90
C PRO A 243 -4.57 -18.56 -11.91
N SER A 244 -4.97 -19.82 -12.10
CA SER A 244 -5.75 -20.60 -11.14
C SER A 244 -5.00 -20.80 -9.82
N GLY A 245 -5.76 -21.06 -8.74
CA GLY A 245 -5.21 -21.27 -7.39
C GLY A 245 -4.21 -22.42 -7.35
N ARG A 246 -3.04 -22.19 -6.76
CA ARG A 246 -1.90 -23.11 -6.84
C ARG A 246 -0.96 -23.02 -5.65
N VAL A 247 -0.36 -24.17 -5.31
CA VAL A 247 0.61 -24.34 -4.22
C VAL A 247 1.89 -24.99 -4.72
N TYR A 248 3.03 -24.64 -4.14
CA TYR A 248 4.37 -25.09 -4.53
C TYR A 248 4.76 -24.73 -5.98
N HIS A 249 4.21 -23.64 -6.53
CA HIS A 249 4.69 -23.00 -7.75
C HIS A 249 6.00 -22.24 -7.50
N ALA A 250 6.77 -22.01 -8.56
CA ALA A 250 7.90 -21.09 -8.52
C ALA A 250 7.46 -19.68 -8.90
N ALA A 251 8.15 -18.66 -8.37
CA ALA A 251 8.05 -17.29 -8.86
C ALA A 251 9.40 -16.56 -8.81
N ALA A 252 9.61 -15.65 -9.75
CA ALA A 252 10.81 -14.81 -9.84
C ALA A 252 10.46 -13.43 -10.41
N VAL A 253 11.29 -12.43 -10.13
CA VAL A 253 11.18 -11.07 -10.68
C VAL A 253 12.22 -10.88 -11.78
N ILE A 254 11.80 -10.39 -12.95
CA ILE A 254 12.68 -10.10 -14.08
C ILE A 254 12.23 -8.76 -14.68
N GLY A 255 13.07 -7.72 -14.50
CA GLY A 255 12.67 -6.34 -14.77
C GLY A 255 11.45 -5.95 -13.94
N GLU A 256 10.46 -5.34 -14.58
CA GLU A 256 9.22 -4.89 -13.94
C GLU A 256 8.10 -5.95 -13.92
N ALA A 257 8.43 -7.24 -13.98
CA ALA A 257 7.42 -8.31 -13.98
C ALA A 257 7.76 -9.48 -13.06
N MET A 258 6.72 -10.01 -12.41
CA MET A 258 6.72 -11.30 -11.73
C MET A 258 6.37 -12.39 -12.74
N PHE A 259 7.23 -13.40 -12.86
CA PHE A 259 6.93 -14.63 -13.57
C PHE A 259 6.54 -15.71 -12.56
N ILE A 260 5.47 -16.45 -12.84
CA ILE A 260 4.96 -17.58 -12.04
C ILE A 260 4.99 -18.83 -12.92
N PHE A 261 5.52 -19.94 -12.41
CA PHE A 261 5.64 -21.19 -13.15
C PHE A 261 5.09 -22.39 -12.37
N GLY A 262 4.24 -23.17 -13.05
CA GLY A 262 3.76 -24.48 -12.63
C GLY A 262 3.02 -24.48 -11.28
N GLY A 263 3.43 -25.38 -10.39
CA GLY A 263 2.77 -25.67 -9.11
C GLY A 263 1.66 -26.72 -9.21
N THR A 264 1.11 -27.08 -8.05
CA THR A 264 -0.03 -27.99 -7.94
C THR A 264 -1.32 -27.19 -7.84
N VAL A 265 -2.28 -27.45 -8.73
CA VAL A 265 -3.65 -26.90 -8.71
C VAL A 265 -4.63 -27.94 -8.13
N ASP A 266 -5.94 -27.68 -8.25
CA ASP A 266 -7.00 -28.61 -7.82
C ASP A 266 -6.83 -30.04 -8.36
N ASN A 267 -7.41 -31.00 -7.63
CA ASN A 267 -7.28 -32.45 -7.89
C ASN A 267 -5.82 -32.97 -7.92
N ASN A 268 -4.88 -32.24 -7.29
CA ASN A 268 -3.44 -32.52 -7.28
C ASN A 268 -2.77 -32.51 -8.68
N VAL A 269 -3.39 -31.86 -9.67
CA VAL A 269 -2.81 -31.74 -11.02
C VAL A 269 -1.59 -30.81 -10.95
N ARG A 270 -0.47 -31.21 -11.55
CA ARG A 270 0.72 -30.37 -11.68
C ARG A 270 0.63 -29.57 -12.97
N SER A 271 0.64 -28.25 -12.85
CA SER A 271 0.67 -27.34 -13.98
C SER A 271 2.09 -27.22 -14.56
N SER A 272 2.19 -27.01 -15.88
CA SER A 272 3.39 -26.58 -16.60
C SER A 272 3.23 -25.18 -17.21
N GLU A 273 2.19 -24.45 -16.83
CA GLU A 273 1.89 -23.11 -17.32
C GLU A 273 2.91 -22.09 -16.83
N THR A 274 3.15 -21.05 -17.64
CA THR A 274 3.95 -19.88 -17.27
C THR A 274 3.08 -18.64 -17.37
N TYR A 275 2.97 -17.87 -16.28
CA TYR A 275 2.23 -16.61 -16.23
C TYR A 275 3.18 -15.44 -15.98
N ARG A 276 2.87 -14.28 -16.57
CA ARG A 276 3.59 -13.02 -16.37
C ARG A 276 2.64 -11.98 -15.78
N PHE A 277 2.85 -11.61 -14.54
CA PHE A 277 2.21 -10.44 -13.93
C PHE A 277 3.13 -9.23 -14.09
N GLN A 278 2.69 -8.22 -14.85
CA GLN A 278 3.34 -6.91 -14.90
C GLN A 278 3.14 -6.22 -13.55
N PHE A 279 4.21 -5.80 -12.88
CA PHE A 279 4.05 -4.92 -11.73
C PHE A 279 3.50 -3.58 -12.22
N SER A 280 2.52 -3.05 -11.49
CA SER A 280 2.12 -1.66 -11.62
C SER A 280 3.24 -0.79 -11.05
N SER A 281 4.14 -0.34 -11.94
CA SER A 281 5.34 0.50 -11.70
C SER A 281 4.99 1.94 -11.28
N TYR A 282 4.03 2.05 -10.36
CA TYR A 282 3.24 3.22 -10.09
C TYR A 282 3.61 3.83 -8.74
N PRO A 283 3.91 5.13 -8.68
CA PRO A 283 3.83 5.87 -7.43
C PRO A 283 2.40 5.78 -6.90
N LYS A 284 2.25 5.43 -5.62
CA LYS A 284 0.93 5.30 -4.97
C LYS A 284 0.19 6.63 -4.97
N CYS A 285 -1.13 6.58 -4.86
CA CYS A 285 -1.89 7.74 -4.43
C CYS A 285 -1.39 8.20 -3.06
N THR A 286 -0.88 9.43 -2.96
CA THR A 286 -0.43 10.07 -1.71
C THR A 286 -1.50 10.99 -1.12
N LEU A 287 -2.76 10.92 -1.55
CA LEU A 287 -3.81 11.86 -1.13
C LEU A 287 -3.90 11.98 0.41
N ASP A 288 -3.81 10.86 1.11
CA ASP A 288 -3.78 10.78 2.57
C ASP A 288 -2.46 11.25 3.18
N ASP A 289 -1.31 10.95 2.57
CA ASP A 289 0.00 11.40 3.04
C ASP A 289 0.22 12.93 2.82
N ASP A 290 -0.24 13.47 1.68
CA ASP A 290 -0.21 14.88 1.29
C ASP A 290 -1.08 15.73 2.23
N PHE A 291 -2.33 15.29 2.47
CA PHE A 291 -3.25 15.93 3.40
C PHE A 291 -2.80 15.79 4.86
N GLY A 292 -2.26 14.63 5.27
CA GLY A 292 -1.68 14.46 6.61
C GLY A 292 -0.54 15.44 6.89
N ARG A 293 0.40 15.58 5.95
CA ARG A 293 1.46 16.59 6.00
C ARG A 293 0.90 18.02 6.09
N PHE A 294 -0.17 18.32 5.36
CA PHE A 294 -0.80 19.65 5.38
C PHE A 294 -1.48 19.96 6.73
N LEU A 295 -2.09 18.95 7.38
CA LEU A 295 -2.59 19.05 8.74
C LEU A 295 -1.46 19.35 9.74
N ASN A 296 -0.38 18.56 9.72
CA ASN A 296 0.75 18.75 10.63
C ASN A 296 1.45 20.12 10.43
N GLY A 297 1.49 20.62 9.18
CA GLY A 297 2.00 21.96 8.88
C GLY A 297 1.14 23.13 9.40
N ARG A 298 -0.14 22.89 9.72
CA ARG A 298 -1.11 23.92 10.19
C ARG A 298 -1.23 25.14 9.24
N LEU A 299 -1.01 24.95 7.94
CA LEU A 299 -0.90 26.00 6.92
C LEU A 299 -2.26 26.36 6.32
N PHE A 300 -2.62 27.66 6.30
CA PHE A 300 -3.89 28.16 5.74
C PHE A 300 -5.16 27.68 6.50
N CYS A 301 -5.04 27.35 7.80
CA CYS A 301 -6.20 27.03 8.65
C CYS A 301 -7.20 28.19 8.69
N ASP A 302 -8.47 27.90 8.38
CA ASP A 302 -9.59 28.86 8.26
C ASP A 302 -10.70 28.60 9.31
N VAL A 303 -10.50 27.61 10.19
CA VAL A 303 -11.37 27.31 11.36
C VAL A 303 -10.54 26.88 12.58
N GLU A 304 -10.90 27.40 13.76
CA GLU A 304 -10.42 26.91 15.05
C GLU A 304 -11.53 26.13 15.77
N PHE A 305 -11.24 24.88 16.13
CA PHE A 305 -12.10 24.09 17.00
C PHE A 305 -11.73 24.34 18.46
N ILE A 306 -12.68 24.76 19.28
CA ILE A 306 -12.51 24.94 20.73
C ILE A 306 -13.09 23.71 21.42
N VAL A 307 -12.22 22.90 22.01
CA VAL A 307 -12.52 21.51 22.40
C VAL A 307 -12.34 21.30 23.91
N GLY A 308 -13.32 20.62 24.52
CA GLY A 308 -13.33 20.28 25.94
C GLY A 308 -13.58 21.46 26.89
N ASP A 309 -13.68 21.15 28.18
CA ASP A 309 -13.84 22.17 29.25
C ASP A 309 -12.59 23.04 29.45
N THR A 310 -11.44 22.62 28.93
CA THR A 310 -10.19 23.40 28.88
C THR A 310 -10.16 24.43 27.75
N GLU A 311 -11.20 24.50 26.90
CA GLU A 311 -11.29 25.33 25.70
C GLU A 311 -10.03 25.25 24.80
N THR A 312 -9.52 24.02 24.61
CA THR A 312 -8.30 23.76 23.82
C THR A 312 -8.53 24.11 22.35
N ARG A 313 -7.69 24.97 21.78
CA ARG A 313 -7.79 25.42 20.38
C ARG A 313 -7.05 24.46 19.44
N ILE A 314 -7.78 23.89 18.49
CA ILE A 314 -7.26 22.95 17.48
C ILE A 314 -7.59 23.54 16.10
N PRO A 315 -6.62 24.18 15.42
CA PRO A 315 -6.84 24.77 14.10
C PRO A 315 -6.87 23.70 13.00
N ALA A 316 -7.73 23.92 12.00
CA ALA A 316 -8.01 23.00 10.90
C ALA A 316 -8.53 23.75 9.65
N HIS A 317 -8.88 22.98 8.62
CA HIS A 317 -9.40 23.46 7.33
C HIS A 317 -10.89 23.11 7.14
N ILE A 318 -11.72 24.10 6.84
CA ILE A 318 -13.16 23.95 6.60
C ILE A 318 -13.39 22.98 5.44
N ALA A 319 -12.71 23.15 4.31
CA ALA A 319 -12.88 22.27 3.15
C ALA A 319 -12.70 20.78 3.51
N MET A 320 -11.66 20.47 4.29
CA MET A 320 -11.32 19.11 4.70
C MET A 320 -12.34 18.54 5.69
N VAL A 321 -12.66 19.30 6.75
CA VAL A 321 -13.59 18.86 7.79
C VAL A 321 -15.03 18.78 7.26
N ALA A 322 -15.43 19.74 6.43
CA ALA A 322 -16.73 19.76 5.77
C ALA A 322 -16.86 18.65 4.73
N ALA A 323 -15.81 18.24 4.01
CA ALA A 323 -15.89 17.08 3.12
C ALA A 323 -16.26 15.80 3.89
N ARG A 324 -15.56 15.51 5.00
CA ARG A 324 -15.62 14.21 5.69
C ARG A 324 -16.73 14.03 6.74
N SER A 325 -17.28 15.11 7.31
CA SER A 325 -18.33 14.98 8.34
C SER A 325 -19.52 15.91 8.11
N GLN A 326 -20.70 15.33 7.90
CA GLN A 326 -21.97 16.05 7.81
C GLN A 326 -22.31 16.81 9.11
N PHE A 327 -21.91 16.30 10.28
CA PHE A 327 -22.11 16.97 11.56
C PHE A 327 -21.24 18.22 11.67
N LEU A 328 -19.93 18.10 11.41
CA LEU A 328 -19.01 19.24 11.49
C LEU A 328 -19.29 20.27 10.39
N ARG A 329 -19.64 19.83 9.16
CA ARG A 329 -20.21 20.67 8.08
C ARG A 329 -21.39 21.52 8.59
N THR A 330 -22.33 20.91 9.32
CA THR A 330 -23.49 21.61 9.90
C THR A 330 -23.09 22.58 11.02
N ARG A 331 -22.12 22.23 11.88
CA ARG A 331 -21.58 23.12 12.92
C ARG A 331 -20.83 24.32 12.33
N ILE A 332 -20.11 24.15 11.23
CA ILE A 332 -19.41 25.22 10.50
C ILE A 332 -20.43 26.22 9.92
N ARG A 333 -21.52 25.73 9.28
CA ARG A 333 -22.62 26.62 8.83
C ARG A 333 -23.20 27.45 9.98
N GLN A 334 -23.54 26.79 11.10
CA GLN A 334 -24.05 27.46 12.31
C GLN A 334 -23.06 28.45 12.95
N ALA A 335 -21.75 28.28 12.74
CA ALA A 335 -20.74 29.23 13.19
C ALA A 335 -20.67 30.45 12.25
N ARG A 336 -20.68 30.23 10.92
CA ARG A 336 -20.76 31.30 9.92
C ARG A 336 -22.00 32.17 10.15
N GLU A 337 -23.18 31.56 10.18
CA GLU A 337 -24.47 32.25 10.46
C GLU A 337 -24.48 33.12 11.72
N LYS A 338 -23.69 32.79 12.75
CA LYS A 338 -23.57 33.58 13.99
C LYS A 338 -22.56 34.72 13.86
N ARG A 339 -21.39 34.44 13.26
CA ARG A 339 -20.37 35.45 12.98
C ARG A 339 -20.94 36.52 12.05
N ASP A 340 -21.64 36.11 10.99
CA ASP A 340 -22.11 37.00 9.94
C ASP A 340 -23.20 37.94 10.49
N LYS A 341 -24.12 37.44 11.34
CA LYS A 341 -25.07 38.28 12.11
C LYS A 341 -24.38 39.25 13.08
N TYR A 342 -23.32 38.80 13.77
CA TYR A 342 -22.55 39.67 14.65
C TYR A 342 -21.83 40.78 13.86
N LEU A 343 -21.36 40.50 12.64
CA LEU A 343 -20.81 41.51 11.74
C LEU A 343 -21.89 42.47 11.23
N GLU A 344 -23.10 42.01 10.93
CA GLU A 344 -24.26 42.89 10.63
C GLU A 344 -24.59 43.81 11.82
N GLU A 345 -24.64 43.27 13.04
CA GLU A 345 -24.93 44.02 14.29
C GLU A 345 -23.86 45.07 14.62
N VAL A 346 -22.58 44.80 14.34
CA VAL A 346 -21.45 45.69 14.67
C VAL A 346 -21.08 46.66 13.54
N SER A 347 -21.18 46.21 12.29
CA SER A 347 -20.66 46.92 11.11
C SER A 347 -21.75 47.52 10.22
N GLY A 348 -23.02 47.21 10.49
CA GLY A 348 -24.17 47.64 9.69
C GLY A 348 -24.27 46.99 8.29
N THR A 349 -23.32 46.11 7.95
CA THR A 349 -23.24 45.35 6.70
C THR A 349 -22.55 44.01 6.96
N ALA A 350 -22.91 42.97 6.20
CA ALA A 350 -22.23 41.67 6.25
C ALA A 350 -20.93 41.63 5.42
N ASP A 351 -20.75 42.60 4.51
CA ASP A 351 -19.75 42.55 3.43
C ASP A 351 -18.39 43.16 3.87
N VAL A 352 -17.83 42.56 4.91
CA VAL A 352 -16.54 42.96 5.51
C VAL A 352 -15.37 42.43 4.66
N PRO A 353 -14.31 43.22 4.40
CA PRO A 353 -13.15 42.74 3.64
C PRO A 353 -12.54 41.46 4.23
N VAL A 354 -12.23 40.48 3.37
CA VAL A 354 -11.77 39.14 3.80
C VAL A 354 -10.49 39.17 4.66
N LYS A 355 -9.65 40.20 4.49
CA LYS A 355 -8.44 40.43 5.30
C LYS A 355 -8.72 40.85 6.75
N GLU A 356 -9.94 41.28 7.05
CA GLU A 356 -10.37 41.81 8.36
C GLU A 356 -11.36 40.88 9.08
N MET A 357 -11.84 39.82 8.41
CA MET A 357 -12.73 38.83 9.04
C MET A 357 -11.99 38.02 10.12
N PRO A 358 -12.57 37.85 11.33
CA PRO A 358 -12.02 36.96 12.34
C PRO A 358 -12.12 35.49 11.90
N LEU A 359 -11.14 34.68 12.36
CA LEU A 359 -11.09 33.24 12.16
C LEU A 359 -12.35 32.56 12.75
N LEU A 360 -12.84 31.50 12.09
CA LEU A 360 -14.10 30.88 12.47
C LEU A 360 -13.94 29.98 13.71
N GLU A 361 -14.56 30.35 14.85
CA GLU A 361 -14.60 29.48 16.04
C GLU A 361 -15.74 28.45 15.96
N VAL A 362 -15.43 27.17 16.20
CA VAL A 362 -16.43 26.09 16.36
C VAL A 362 -16.26 25.37 17.70
N ARG A 363 -17.21 25.55 18.62
CA ARG A 363 -17.11 24.99 19.99
C ARG A 363 -17.68 23.56 20.09
N LEU A 364 -16.87 22.65 20.62
CA LEU A 364 -17.14 21.22 20.85
C LEU A 364 -16.86 20.84 22.31
N LYS A 365 -17.71 21.33 23.22
CA LYS A 365 -17.52 21.17 24.68
C LYS A 365 -17.47 19.71 25.15
N ASP A 366 -18.32 18.86 24.58
CA ASP A 366 -18.45 17.45 25.01
C ASP A 366 -17.26 16.55 24.59
N ALA A 367 -16.32 17.06 23.79
CA ALA A 367 -15.26 16.30 23.14
C ALA A 367 -13.91 16.41 23.90
N VAL A 368 -13.18 15.30 23.97
CA VAL A 368 -11.82 15.26 24.54
C VAL A 368 -10.81 15.74 23.47
N PRO A 369 -9.88 16.68 23.77
CA PRO A 369 -8.94 17.21 22.78
C PRO A 369 -8.12 16.15 22.04
N GLU A 370 -7.48 15.22 22.75
CA GLU A 370 -6.66 14.16 22.13
C GLU A 370 -7.50 13.25 21.20
N ALA A 371 -8.70 12.88 21.63
CA ALA A 371 -9.62 12.11 20.79
C ALA A 371 -10.08 12.89 19.56
N PHE A 372 -10.27 14.22 19.68
CA PHE A 372 -10.61 15.06 18.53
C PHE A 372 -9.44 15.20 17.55
N GLU A 373 -8.19 15.34 18.01
CA GLU A 373 -7.02 15.34 17.11
C GLU A 373 -6.85 14.01 16.37
N MET A 374 -7.15 12.87 17.01
CA MET A 374 -7.17 11.56 16.32
C MET A 374 -8.29 11.47 15.26
N VAL A 375 -9.48 11.99 15.55
CA VAL A 375 -10.57 12.08 14.56
C VAL A 375 -10.19 13.05 13.42
N LEU A 376 -9.48 14.13 13.73
CA LEU A 376 -8.99 15.09 12.75
C LEU A 376 -7.90 14.47 11.86
N ASN A 377 -6.98 13.67 12.40
CA ASN A 377 -6.04 12.88 11.61
C ASN A 377 -6.79 11.94 10.64
N TYR A 378 -7.81 11.22 11.11
CA TYR A 378 -8.63 10.36 10.26
C TYR A 378 -9.35 11.11 9.12
N ILE A 379 -9.85 12.33 9.38
CA ILE A 379 -10.46 13.20 8.36
C ILE A 379 -9.49 13.41 7.18
N TYR A 380 -8.20 13.65 7.46
CA TYR A 380 -7.22 13.97 6.42
C TYR A 380 -6.58 12.73 5.81
N THR A 381 -6.43 11.64 6.58
CA THR A 381 -5.57 10.50 6.19
C THR A 381 -6.28 9.16 6.04
N ASP A 382 -7.56 9.04 6.41
CA ASP A 382 -8.28 7.74 6.54
C ASP A 382 -7.62 6.73 7.52
N ARG A 383 -6.64 7.18 8.32
CA ARG A 383 -5.83 6.37 9.24
C ARG A 383 -5.93 6.90 10.69
N ILE A 384 -5.90 6.01 11.68
CA ILE A 384 -5.63 6.35 13.10
C ILE A 384 -4.57 5.40 13.67
N ASP A 385 -3.68 5.96 14.48
CA ASP A 385 -2.73 5.22 15.32
C ASP A 385 -2.81 5.75 16.76
N PRO A 386 -3.51 5.06 17.70
CA PRO A 386 -3.60 5.50 19.09
C PRO A 386 -2.28 5.30 19.85
N THR A 387 -1.36 4.48 19.36
CA THR A 387 -0.12 4.13 20.09
C THR A 387 1.00 5.15 19.88
N LYS A 388 0.84 6.04 18.88
CA LYS A 388 1.70 7.20 18.66
C LYS A 388 1.19 8.41 19.44
N LYS A 389 2.10 9.07 20.15
CA LYS A 389 1.87 10.44 20.61
C LYS A 389 2.04 11.44 19.46
N GLY A 390 1.53 12.65 19.64
CA GLY A 390 1.83 13.78 18.77
C GLY A 390 3.34 14.05 18.68
N GLU A 391 3.76 14.79 17.66
CA GLU A 391 5.16 14.90 17.22
C GLU A 391 6.06 15.79 18.11
N ASP A 392 5.75 15.93 19.40
CA ASP A 392 6.64 16.51 20.40
C ASP A 392 7.88 15.60 20.55
N GLY A 393 9.01 16.03 19.99
CA GLY A 393 10.18 15.21 19.65
C GLY A 393 11.00 14.58 20.78
N SER A 394 10.40 14.25 21.93
CA SER A 394 11.07 13.65 23.10
C SER A 394 10.76 12.15 23.26
N SER A 395 11.42 11.34 22.41
CA SER A 395 11.36 9.87 22.34
C SER A 395 10.03 9.25 21.87
N SER A 396 10.09 8.52 20.75
CA SER A 396 8.97 7.77 20.16
C SER A 396 8.65 6.49 20.95
N ARG A 397 8.20 6.64 22.19
CA ARG A 397 7.67 5.54 23.00
C ARG A 397 6.29 5.16 22.49
N VAL A 398 6.21 4.11 21.69
CA VAL A 398 4.97 3.41 21.35
C VAL A 398 4.33 2.94 22.67
N GLU A 399 3.12 3.40 22.97
CA GLU A 399 2.38 2.93 24.16
C GLU A 399 1.75 1.55 23.91
N ASP A 400 1.58 0.76 24.97
CA ASP A 400 0.99 -0.57 24.89
C ASP A 400 -0.48 -0.49 24.38
N PRO A 401 -0.83 -1.14 23.24
CA PRO A 401 -2.19 -1.19 22.71
C PRO A 401 -3.25 -1.69 23.70
N LEU A 402 -2.84 -2.51 24.68
CA LEU A 402 -3.70 -3.12 25.69
C LEU A 402 -3.91 -2.22 26.93
N SER A 403 -3.14 -1.14 27.07
CA SER A 403 -3.20 -0.26 28.25
C SER A 403 -4.53 0.49 28.36
N ASN A 404 -4.99 0.69 29.60
CA ASN A 404 -6.31 1.26 29.90
C ASN A 404 -6.46 2.65 29.28
N ARG A 405 -5.40 3.49 29.32
CA ARG A 405 -5.33 4.79 28.63
C ARG A 405 -5.72 4.69 27.15
N ILE A 406 -5.11 3.76 26.42
CA ILE A 406 -5.33 3.58 24.98
C ILE A 406 -6.72 3.02 24.68
N VAL A 407 -7.23 2.12 25.52
CA VAL A 407 -8.61 1.61 25.41
C VAL A 407 -9.63 2.72 25.63
N LEU A 408 -9.48 3.53 26.68
CA LEU A 408 -10.37 4.67 26.99
C LEU A 408 -10.33 5.74 25.88
N LEU A 409 -9.14 6.13 25.42
CA LEU A 409 -8.96 7.09 24.33
C LEU A 409 -9.70 6.62 23.05
N MET A 410 -9.59 5.33 22.71
CA MET A 410 -10.32 4.75 21.58
C MET A 410 -11.84 4.64 21.80
N MET A 411 -12.32 4.61 23.04
CA MET A 411 -13.75 4.71 23.36
C MET A 411 -14.29 6.13 23.19
N ASP A 412 -13.49 7.16 23.50
CA ASP A 412 -13.83 8.55 23.19
C ASP A 412 -13.80 8.83 21.68
N VAL A 413 -12.81 8.29 20.94
CA VAL A 413 -12.82 8.37 19.46
C VAL A 413 -14.05 7.68 18.87
N TYR A 414 -14.49 6.54 19.42
CA TYR A 414 -15.75 5.89 19.03
C TYR A 414 -16.98 6.77 19.35
N ARG A 415 -17.01 7.42 20.52
CA ARG A 415 -18.07 8.37 20.92
C ARG A 415 -18.17 9.55 19.94
N LEU A 416 -17.04 10.12 19.53
CA LEU A 416 -16.98 11.18 18.53
C LEU A 416 -17.37 10.66 17.13
N ALA A 417 -16.95 9.46 16.74
CA ALA A 417 -17.32 8.86 15.45
C ALA A 417 -18.85 8.70 15.30
N LEU A 418 -19.52 8.25 16.37
CA LEU A 418 -20.99 8.21 16.44
C LEU A 418 -21.60 9.61 16.33
N GLN A 419 -21.13 10.57 17.14
CA GLN A 419 -21.63 11.95 17.15
C GLN A 419 -21.46 12.63 15.78
N PHE A 420 -20.36 12.35 15.08
CA PHE A 420 -20.01 12.97 13.81
C PHE A 420 -20.55 12.21 12.58
N ASN A 421 -21.28 11.10 12.79
CA ASN A 421 -21.85 10.19 11.78
C ASN A 421 -20.80 9.54 10.85
N MET A 422 -19.64 9.18 11.40
CA MET A 422 -18.48 8.67 10.67
C MET A 422 -18.42 7.13 10.71
N LYS A 423 -19.35 6.47 10.01
CA LYS A 423 -19.60 5.01 10.08
C LYS A 423 -18.37 4.11 9.89
N ARG A 424 -17.44 4.47 9.00
CA ARG A 424 -16.22 3.67 8.76
C ARG A 424 -15.24 3.80 9.94
N LEU A 425 -15.16 4.96 10.58
CA LEU A 425 -14.39 5.16 11.81
C LEU A 425 -15.03 4.43 12.99
N GLU A 426 -16.36 4.52 13.15
CA GLU A 426 -17.13 3.76 14.14
C GLU A 426 -16.79 2.26 14.08
N GLN A 427 -16.81 1.67 12.88
CA GLN A 427 -16.43 0.27 12.67
C GLN A 427 -14.96 -0.03 13.00
N LEU A 428 -14.03 0.86 12.64
CA LEU A 428 -12.61 0.70 12.94
C LEU A 428 -12.34 0.71 14.45
N CYS A 429 -12.95 1.63 15.20
CA CYS A 429 -12.86 1.65 16.66
C CYS A 429 -13.48 0.39 17.29
N VAL A 430 -14.62 -0.09 16.77
CA VAL A 430 -15.22 -1.36 17.21
C VAL A 430 -14.31 -2.56 16.94
N GLN A 431 -13.62 -2.60 15.80
CA GLN A 431 -12.66 -3.67 15.48
C GLN A 431 -11.41 -3.60 16.37
N TYR A 432 -10.94 -2.40 16.73
CA TYR A 432 -9.84 -2.19 17.67
C TYR A 432 -10.19 -2.72 19.07
N LEU A 433 -11.27 -2.18 19.66
CA LEU A 433 -11.68 -2.48 21.02
C LEU A 433 -12.02 -3.97 21.20
N LYS A 434 -12.60 -4.62 20.18
CA LYS A 434 -12.83 -6.08 20.18
C LYS A 434 -11.55 -6.93 20.23
N ARG A 435 -10.38 -6.37 19.91
CA ARG A 435 -9.07 -7.04 19.98
C ARG A 435 -8.26 -6.64 21.20
N THR A 436 -8.35 -5.39 21.66
CA THR A 436 -7.56 -4.87 22.79
C THR A 436 -8.24 -5.04 24.15
N ILE A 437 -9.56 -5.24 24.19
CA ILE A 437 -10.25 -5.57 25.45
C ILE A 437 -9.82 -6.96 25.94
N SER A 438 -9.30 -6.99 27.17
CA SER A 438 -8.60 -8.12 27.80
C SER A 438 -8.99 -8.22 29.28
N HIS A 439 -8.50 -9.25 29.96
CA HIS A 439 -8.79 -9.50 31.37
C HIS A 439 -8.32 -8.35 32.28
N ALA A 440 -7.25 -7.63 31.89
CA ALA A 440 -6.67 -6.53 32.66
C ALA A 440 -7.42 -5.18 32.53
N ASN A 441 -8.20 -4.98 31.47
CA ASN A 441 -8.77 -3.67 31.13
C ASN A 441 -10.32 -3.66 30.96
N VAL A 442 -10.96 -4.83 30.89
CA VAL A 442 -12.40 -4.95 30.59
C VAL A 442 -13.33 -4.33 31.64
N LEU A 443 -12.90 -4.24 32.91
CA LEU A 443 -13.70 -3.64 33.98
C LEU A 443 -13.73 -2.11 33.90
N GLU A 444 -12.58 -1.47 33.66
CA GLU A 444 -12.48 -0.03 33.45
C GLU A 444 -13.20 0.39 32.16
N ALA A 445 -13.02 -0.40 31.08
CA ALA A 445 -13.76 -0.24 29.84
C ALA A 445 -15.29 -0.43 30.02
N LEU A 446 -15.75 -1.32 30.92
CA LEU A 446 -17.17 -1.47 31.23
C LEU A 446 -17.74 -0.25 31.97
N HIS A 447 -17.02 0.24 32.98
CA HIS A 447 -17.40 1.42 33.76
C HIS A 447 -17.50 2.66 32.88
N ASN A 448 -16.47 2.94 32.09
CA ASN A 448 -16.46 4.07 31.16
C ASN A 448 -17.53 3.92 30.05
N ALA A 449 -17.75 2.71 29.52
CA ALA A 449 -18.82 2.47 28.53
C ALA A 449 -20.22 2.72 29.12
N ALA A 450 -20.42 2.53 30.42
CA ALA A 450 -21.66 2.88 31.10
C ALA A 450 -21.81 4.41 31.26
N GLN A 451 -20.76 5.11 31.70
CA GLN A 451 -20.74 6.57 31.83
C GLN A 451 -20.98 7.28 30.48
N LEU A 452 -20.21 6.90 29.45
CA LEU A 452 -20.31 7.45 28.10
C LEU A 452 -21.53 6.93 27.31
N LYS A 453 -22.38 6.08 27.91
CA LYS A 453 -23.60 5.48 27.32
C LYS A 453 -23.33 4.71 26.02
N LEU A 454 -22.16 4.09 25.91
CA LEU A 454 -21.69 3.33 24.75
C LEU A 454 -22.26 1.90 24.78
N TYR A 455 -23.58 1.77 24.63
CA TYR A 455 -24.34 0.53 24.83
C TYR A 455 -23.74 -0.71 24.14
N PHE A 456 -23.20 -0.56 22.92
CA PHE A 456 -22.58 -1.67 22.19
C PHE A 456 -21.29 -2.18 22.86
N ILE A 457 -20.40 -1.27 23.27
CA ILE A 457 -19.16 -1.62 23.98
C ILE A 457 -19.50 -2.18 25.37
N LYS A 458 -20.47 -1.58 26.06
CA LYS A 458 -20.97 -2.08 27.34
C LYS A 458 -21.48 -3.52 27.22
N ASP A 459 -22.30 -3.83 26.21
CA ASP A 459 -22.77 -5.20 25.99
C ASP A 459 -21.61 -6.15 25.68
N PHE A 460 -20.65 -5.73 24.84
CA PHE A 460 -19.46 -6.52 24.52
C PHE A 460 -18.60 -6.83 25.75
N CYS A 461 -18.31 -5.85 26.61
CA CYS A 461 -17.58 -6.05 27.87
C CYS A 461 -18.34 -7.02 28.79
N LEU A 462 -19.65 -6.82 28.99
CA LEU A 462 -20.47 -7.76 29.77
C LEU A 462 -20.44 -9.18 29.15
N SER A 463 -20.54 -9.29 27.82
CA SER A 463 -20.48 -10.56 27.06
C SER A 463 -19.09 -11.20 27.04
N PHE A 464 -18.02 -10.44 27.33
CA PHE A 464 -16.67 -10.96 27.54
C PHE A 464 -16.51 -11.51 28.96
N ILE A 465 -16.98 -10.76 29.96
CA ILE A 465 -16.87 -11.13 31.39
C ILE A 465 -17.65 -12.42 31.69
N VAL A 466 -18.87 -12.60 31.16
CA VAL A 466 -19.71 -13.77 31.48
C VAL A 466 -19.31 -15.08 30.79
N LYS A 467 -18.22 -15.10 30.01
CA LYS A 467 -17.66 -16.35 29.45
C LYS A 467 -17.07 -17.19 30.58
N GLU A 468 -17.29 -18.51 30.53
CA GLU A 468 -16.84 -19.45 31.57
C GLU A 468 -15.33 -19.37 31.85
N ILE A 469 -14.54 -19.19 30.78
CA ILE A 469 -13.07 -19.06 30.82
C ILE A 469 -12.63 -17.78 31.58
N ASN A 470 -13.44 -16.71 31.53
CA ASN A 470 -13.04 -15.36 31.95
C ASN A 470 -13.63 -14.97 33.31
N TYR A 471 -14.87 -15.40 33.60
CA TYR A 471 -15.66 -14.88 34.72
C TYR A 471 -14.97 -15.05 36.07
N ASN A 472 -14.44 -16.25 36.35
CA ASN A 472 -13.93 -16.58 37.69
C ASN A 472 -12.66 -15.79 38.02
N GLU A 473 -11.83 -15.47 37.03
CA GLU A 473 -10.63 -14.64 37.21
C GLU A 473 -11.01 -13.18 37.42
N ILE A 474 -11.90 -12.64 36.57
CA ILE A 474 -12.31 -11.24 36.62
C ILE A 474 -13.08 -10.91 37.90
N VAL A 475 -13.96 -11.78 38.38
CA VAL A 475 -14.77 -11.53 39.60
C VAL A 475 -13.97 -11.75 40.89
N MET A 476 -12.80 -12.40 40.81
CA MET A 476 -11.85 -12.51 41.93
C MET A 476 -10.72 -11.46 41.86
N SER A 477 -10.81 -10.49 40.94
CA SER A 477 -9.88 -9.37 40.81
C SER A 477 -10.18 -8.25 41.82
N LYS A 478 -9.18 -7.45 42.20
CA LYS A 478 -9.36 -6.31 43.12
C LYS A 478 -10.13 -5.17 42.44
N GLU A 479 -9.94 -5.07 41.15
CA GLU A 479 -10.55 -4.12 40.24
C GLU A 479 -12.09 -4.31 40.23
N PHE A 480 -12.58 -5.53 40.42
CA PHE A 480 -14.01 -5.83 40.60
C PHE A 480 -14.57 -5.31 41.92
N GLU A 481 -13.80 -5.32 43.01
CA GLU A 481 -14.22 -4.75 44.31
C GLU A 481 -14.49 -3.24 44.22
N THR A 482 -13.82 -2.55 43.27
CA THR A 482 -13.97 -1.10 43.03
C THR A 482 -15.06 -0.73 42.03
N LEU A 483 -15.75 -1.70 41.42
CA LEU A 483 -16.77 -1.45 40.38
C LEU A 483 -18.09 -0.95 40.97
N ASP A 484 -18.84 -0.10 40.24
CA ASP A 484 -20.16 0.37 40.70
C ASP A 484 -21.12 -0.79 40.97
N GLN A 485 -21.84 -0.73 42.10
CA GLN A 485 -22.83 -1.75 42.51
C GLN A 485 -23.87 -2.09 41.42
N PRO A 486 -24.43 -1.14 40.63
CA PRO A 486 -25.33 -1.46 39.54
C PRO A 486 -24.68 -2.34 38.45
N LEU A 487 -23.40 -2.12 38.13
CA LEU A 487 -22.67 -2.88 37.11
C LEU A 487 -22.31 -4.28 37.59
N MET A 488 -21.90 -4.44 38.86
CA MET A 488 -21.74 -5.77 39.47
C MET A 488 -23.03 -6.60 39.39
N VAL A 489 -24.18 -5.99 39.72
CA VAL A 489 -25.49 -6.64 39.63
C VAL A 489 -25.87 -6.99 38.18
N GLU A 490 -25.49 -6.17 37.21
CA GLU A 490 -25.74 -6.40 35.79
C GLU A 490 -24.91 -7.58 35.24
N ILE A 491 -23.62 -7.68 35.61
CA ILE A 491 -22.75 -8.83 35.31
C ILE A 491 -23.36 -10.13 35.85
N ILE A 492 -23.74 -10.16 37.13
CA ILE A 492 -24.32 -11.34 37.79
C ILE A 492 -25.63 -11.75 37.10
N ARG A 493 -26.52 -10.78 36.81
CA ARG A 493 -27.78 -11.04 36.08
C ARG A 493 -27.54 -11.62 34.68
N LYS A 494 -26.55 -11.11 33.93
CA LYS A 494 -26.24 -11.59 32.58
C LYS A 494 -25.63 -13.00 32.58
N ARG A 495 -24.89 -13.39 33.64
CA ARG A 495 -24.47 -14.80 33.84
C ARG A 495 -25.65 -15.71 34.16
N GLN A 496 -26.57 -15.28 35.03
CA GLN A 496 -27.75 -16.07 35.42
C GLN A 496 -28.77 -16.24 34.30
N LYS A 497 -28.88 -15.27 33.39
CA LYS A 497 -29.76 -15.31 32.21
C LYS A 497 -28.98 -14.87 30.97
N PRO A 498 -28.22 -15.78 30.33
CA PRO A 498 -27.48 -15.46 29.11
C PRO A 498 -28.45 -15.21 27.95
N GLN A 499 -28.77 -13.94 27.72
CA GLN A 499 -29.53 -13.52 26.55
C GLN A 499 -28.70 -13.76 25.28
N LYS A 500 -29.32 -14.31 24.22
CA LYS A 500 -28.73 -14.28 22.88
C LYS A 500 -28.61 -12.81 22.46
N GLY A 501 -27.38 -12.34 22.21
CA GLY A 501 -27.08 -10.91 22.03
C GLY A 501 -27.94 -10.26 20.94
N ALA A 502 -28.63 -9.17 21.28
CA ALA A 502 -29.67 -8.57 20.45
C ALA A 502 -29.15 -7.80 19.21
N PHE A 503 -27.84 -7.59 19.09
CA PHE A 503 -27.23 -6.79 18.02
C PHE A 503 -26.09 -7.54 17.31
N PRO A 504 -26.41 -8.40 16.33
CA PRO A 504 -25.44 -8.81 15.33
C PRO A 504 -25.10 -7.62 14.43
N ILE A 505 -24.14 -6.78 14.85
CA ILE A 505 -23.44 -5.89 13.89
C ILE A 505 -22.66 -6.81 12.95
N GLN A 506 -23.29 -7.13 11.83
CA GLN A 506 -22.65 -7.75 10.67
C GLN A 506 -21.58 -6.76 10.19
N CYS A 507 -20.32 -7.04 10.53
CA CYS A 507 -19.19 -6.14 10.30
C CYS A 507 -18.81 -6.12 8.82
N ASN A 508 -19.69 -5.58 7.97
CA ASN A 508 -19.40 -5.31 6.58
C ASN A 508 -18.34 -4.20 6.53
N LEU A 509 -17.08 -4.55 6.22
CA LEU A 509 -15.95 -3.61 6.12
C LEU A 509 -16.15 -2.52 5.03
N SER A 510 -17.22 -2.63 4.25
CA SER A 510 -17.66 -1.67 3.22
C SER A 510 -18.69 -0.64 3.73
N ALA A 511 -18.96 -0.54 5.03
CA ALA A 511 -19.98 0.38 5.55
C ALA A 511 -19.41 1.78 5.85
N GLY A 512 -19.59 2.69 4.91
CA GLY A 512 -19.10 4.07 4.97
C GLY A 512 -18.19 4.39 3.78
N THR A 513 -17.71 5.62 3.73
CA THR A 513 -16.94 6.17 2.60
C THR A 513 -15.44 6.23 2.89
N THR A 514 -14.67 6.35 1.81
CA THR A 514 -13.24 6.65 1.82
C THR A 514 -12.98 8.14 1.65
N LEU A 515 -11.79 8.61 2.04
CA LEU A 515 -11.27 9.95 1.75
C LEU A 515 -11.48 10.34 0.27
N VAL A 516 -11.17 9.43 -0.65
CA VAL A 516 -11.36 9.59 -2.10
C VAL A 516 -12.82 9.86 -2.44
N GLN A 517 -13.75 9.02 -1.98
CA GLN A 517 -15.18 9.15 -2.28
C GLN A 517 -15.81 10.41 -1.64
N ASP A 518 -15.39 10.76 -0.42
CA ASP A 518 -15.88 11.97 0.25
C ASP A 518 -15.40 13.23 -0.49
N MET A 519 -14.15 13.26 -0.97
CA MET A 519 -13.62 14.38 -1.75
C MET A 519 -14.20 14.45 -3.17
N GLU A 520 -14.47 13.31 -3.80
CA GLU A 520 -15.19 13.23 -5.07
C GLU A 520 -16.60 13.85 -4.95
N ALA A 521 -17.37 13.42 -3.93
CA ALA A 521 -18.69 13.96 -3.65
C ALA A 521 -18.64 15.45 -3.28
N PHE A 522 -17.58 15.89 -2.60
CA PHE A 522 -17.34 17.29 -2.24
C PHE A 522 -17.11 18.16 -3.48
N LEU A 523 -16.18 17.79 -4.38
CA LEU A 523 -15.95 18.52 -5.64
C LEU A 523 -17.22 18.57 -6.51
N LYS A 524 -17.88 17.43 -6.71
CA LYS A 524 -19.03 17.32 -7.62
C LYS A 524 -20.29 18.02 -7.10
N SER A 525 -20.48 18.10 -5.78
CA SER A 525 -21.73 18.61 -5.18
C SER A 525 -21.55 19.51 -3.96
N VAL A 526 -21.14 18.97 -2.80
CA VAL A 526 -21.37 19.65 -1.51
C VAL A 526 -20.34 20.75 -1.18
N GLY A 527 -19.20 20.77 -1.87
CA GLY A 527 -18.15 21.77 -1.65
C GLY A 527 -18.50 23.18 -2.14
N LYS A 528 -19.52 23.36 -3.00
CA LYS A 528 -19.78 24.65 -3.67
C LYS A 528 -20.13 25.81 -2.71
N GLU A 529 -20.56 25.52 -1.47
CA GLU A 529 -20.78 26.52 -0.40
C GLU A 529 -19.52 26.85 0.44
N PHE A 530 -18.42 26.13 0.21
CA PHE A 530 -17.15 26.27 0.90
C PHE A 530 -16.01 26.72 0.00
N CYS A 531 -16.23 26.87 -1.32
CA CYS A 531 -15.27 27.45 -2.23
C CYS A 531 -14.89 28.87 -1.79
N ASP A 532 -13.60 29.11 -1.59
CA ASP A 532 -13.04 30.36 -1.07
C ASP A 532 -12.11 31.06 -2.08
N ILE A 533 -12.00 30.50 -3.29
CA ILE A 533 -11.21 31.02 -4.40
C ILE A 533 -11.90 30.73 -5.75
N THR A 534 -11.79 31.66 -6.70
CA THR A 534 -12.20 31.46 -8.09
C THR A 534 -10.97 31.37 -8.99
N LEU A 535 -10.87 30.30 -9.78
CA LEU A 535 -9.84 30.11 -10.78
C LEU A 535 -10.42 30.51 -12.14
N MET A 536 -9.84 31.51 -12.81
CA MET A 536 -10.28 31.95 -14.14
C MET A 536 -9.51 31.20 -15.22
N LEU A 537 -10.22 30.46 -16.07
CA LEU A 537 -9.67 29.74 -17.21
C LEU A 537 -10.34 30.27 -18.49
N ASP A 538 -9.58 30.97 -19.33
CA ASP A 538 -10.07 31.63 -20.57
C ASP A 538 -11.38 32.45 -20.36
N GLY A 539 -11.43 33.21 -19.26
CA GLY A 539 -12.61 33.99 -18.86
C GLY A 539 -13.73 33.20 -18.17
N VAL A 540 -13.66 31.86 -18.11
CA VAL A 540 -14.60 31.00 -17.38
C VAL A 540 -14.22 30.95 -15.88
N PRO A 541 -15.14 31.30 -14.95
CA PRO A 541 -14.89 31.21 -13.51
C PRO A 541 -15.12 29.78 -12.98
N ILE A 542 -14.10 29.20 -12.37
CA ILE A 542 -14.11 27.85 -11.77
C ILE A 542 -13.91 27.97 -10.25
N PRO A 543 -14.97 27.84 -9.42
CA PRO A 543 -14.86 27.97 -7.97
C PRO A 543 -14.18 26.75 -7.33
N ALA A 544 -13.19 26.98 -6.47
CA ALA A 544 -12.36 25.94 -5.85
C ALA A 544 -12.02 26.27 -4.38
N HIS A 545 -11.19 25.44 -3.75
CA HIS A 545 -10.86 25.50 -2.32
C HIS A 545 -9.34 25.63 -2.10
N LYS A 546 -8.86 26.75 -1.51
CA LYS A 546 -7.42 27.01 -1.31
C LYS A 546 -6.71 25.89 -0.56
N ALA A 547 -7.31 25.39 0.52
CA ALA A 547 -6.72 24.33 1.34
C ALA A 547 -6.44 23.04 0.55
N ILE A 548 -7.37 22.61 -0.30
CA ILE A 548 -7.23 21.38 -1.11
C ILE A 548 -6.20 21.59 -2.24
N LEU A 549 -6.22 22.77 -2.88
CA LEU A 549 -5.23 23.14 -3.89
C LEU A 549 -3.81 23.16 -3.29
N ALA A 550 -3.59 23.90 -2.20
CA ALA A 550 -2.29 24.07 -1.56
C ALA A 550 -1.71 22.77 -0.98
N ALA A 551 -2.54 21.89 -0.40
CA ALA A 551 -2.07 20.65 0.20
C ALA A 551 -1.42 19.68 -0.81
N ARG A 552 -1.92 19.69 -2.05
CA ARG A 552 -1.48 18.79 -3.14
C ARG A 552 -0.44 19.45 -4.06
N CYS A 553 -0.59 20.74 -4.34
CA CYS A 553 0.12 21.47 -5.39
C CYS A 553 0.96 22.60 -4.77
N THR A 554 2.29 22.45 -4.85
CA THR A 554 3.23 23.42 -4.27
C THR A 554 3.26 24.76 -5.03
N TYR A 555 2.85 24.79 -6.31
CA TYR A 555 2.62 26.04 -7.04
C TYR A 555 1.51 26.88 -6.38
N PHE A 556 0.35 26.27 -6.07
CA PHE A 556 -0.73 26.98 -5.37
C PHE A 556 -0.34 27.33 -3.93
N GLU A 557 0.37 26.45 -3.22
CA GLU A 557 0.92 26.73 -1.88
C GLU A 557 1.85 27.96 -1.87
N GLY A 558 2.80 28.03 -2.81
CA GLY A 558 3.73 29.15 -2.95
C GLY A 558 3.02 30.44 -3.37
N MET A 559 2.13 30.34 -4.35
CA MET A 559 1.34 31.48 -4.83
C MET A 559 0.48 32.09 -3.72
N PHE A 560 -0.28 31.29 -2.94
CA PHE A 560 -1.10 31.81 -1.84
C PHE A 560 -0.27 32.39 -0.68
N ARG A 561 0.97 31.94 -0.47
CA ARG A 561 1.90 32.58 0.48
C ARG A 561 2.43 33.93 -0.02
N SER A 562 2.77 34.02 -1.31
CA SER A 562 3.53 35.14 -1.87
C SER A 562 2.67 36.26 -2.46
N PHE A 563 1.53 35.92 -3.08
CA PHE A 563 0.65 36.88 -3.74
C PHE A 563 -0.79 36.35 -3.79
N MET A 564 -1.65 36.86 -2.91
CA MET A 564 -3.06 36.51 -2.85
C MET A 564 -3.94 37.66 -3.38
N PRO A 565 -4.63 37.49 -4.52
CA PRO A 565 -5.48 38.53 -5.10
C PRO A 565 -6.62 38.97 -4.18
N GLU A 566 -6.89 40.28 -4.14
CA GLU A 566 -7.81 40.88 -3.16
C GLU A 566 -9.28 40.45 -3.36
N ASN A 567 -9.63 40.09 -4.59
CA ASN A 567 -10.94 39.56 -4.98
C ASN A 567 -11.04 38.02 -4.88
N ASN A 568 -10.04 37.34 -4.31
CA ASN A 568 -9.92 35.87 -4.30
C ASN A 568 -10.02 35.22 -5.72
N THR A 569 -9.62 35.94 -6.76
CA THR A 569 -9.71 35.46 -8.15
C THR A 569 -8.32 35.36 -8.79
N VAL A 570 -7.96 34.17 -9.25
CA VAL A 570 -6.64 33.86 -9.85
C VAL A 570 -6.82 33.48 -11.31
N ASN A 571 -6.10 34.15 -12.22
CA ASN A 571 -6.02 33.73 -13.62
C ASN A 571 -5.09 32.52 -13.76
N ILE A 572 -5.58 31.44 -14.38
CA ILE A 572 -4.79 30.24 -14.67
C ILE A 572 -4.12 30.40 -16.03
N GLN A 573 -2.79 30.55 -16.01
CA GLN A 573 -1.91 30.55 -17.19
C GLN A 573 -0.69 29.69 -16.85
N ILE A 574 -0.26 28.84 -17.78
CA ILE A 574 0.78 27.83 -17.55
C ILE A 574 1.88 28.04 -18.59
N GLY A 575 2.78 28.98 -18.29
CA GLY A 575 3.67 29.54 -19.31
C GLY A 575 2.84 30.19 -20.42
N GLU A 576 3.04 29.74 -21.65
CA GLU A 576 2.31 30.23 -22.84
C GLU A 576 1.02 29.42 -23.16
N MET A 577 0.69 28.39 -22.38
CA MET A 577 -0.49 27.55 -22.63
C MET A 577 -1.64 27.80 -21.65
N ILE A 578 -2.85 27.78 -22.23
CA ILE A 578 -4.14 27.73 -21.54
C ILE A 578 -4.69 26.31 -21.77
N PRO A 579 -4.95 25.51 -20.73
CA PRO A 579 -5.52 24.17 -20.90
C PRO A 579 -6.98 24.22 -21.35
N SER A 580 -7.46 23.14 -21.97
CA SER A 580 -8.90 22.99 -22.23
C SER A 580 -9.67 22.86 -20.90
N SER A 581 -10.95 23.22 -20.91
CA SER A 581 -11.82 23.08 -19.73
C SER A 581 -11.92 21.63 -19.25
N GLU A 582 -11.93 20.66 -20.18
CA GLU A 582 -11.98 19.23 -19.90
C GLU A 582 -10.66 18.75 -19.26
N SER A 583 -9.52 19.17 -19.82
CA SER A 583 -8.20 18.83 -19.32
C SER A 583 -7.90 19.48 -17.96
N PHE A 584 -8.52 20.62 -17.67
CA PHE A 584 -8.44 21.27 -16.35
C PHE A 584 -9.41 20.68 -15.31
N ASP A 585 -10.60 20.21 -15.71
CA ASP A 585 -11.43 19.36 -14.83
C ASP A 585 -10.66 18.08 -14.46
N SER A 586 -10.05 17.40 -15.44
CA SER A 586 -9.20 16.23 -15.21
C SER A 586 -8.04 16.50 -14.24
N LEU A 587 -7.44 17.70 -14.27
CA LEU A 587 -6.48 18.13 -13.25
C LEU A 587 -7.13 18.28 -11.86
N LEU A 588 -8.30 18.93 -11.77
CA LEU A 588 -9.01 19.11 -10.50
C LEU A 588 -9.47 17.78 -9.90
N ARG A 589 -9.91 16.81 -10.71
CA ARG A 589 -10.24 15.45 -10.25
C ARG A 589 -9.02 14.73 -9.66
N TYR A 590 -7.83 14.90 -10.25
CA TYR A 590 -6.57 14.41 -9.66
C TYR A 590 -6.19 15.14 -8.35
N ILE A 591 -6.40 16.46 -8.27
CA ILE A 591 -6.12 17.24 -7.06
C ILE A 591 -7.05 16.83 -5.91
N TYR A 592 -8.37 16.81 -6.13
CA TYR A 592 -9.33 16.59 -5.05
C TYR A 592 -9.36 15.13 -4.56
N TYR A 593 -9.34 14.16 -5.47
CA TYR A 593 -9.52 12.74 -5.10
C TYR A 593 -8.59 11.76 -5.84
N ALA A 594 -7.52 12.27 -6.45
CA ALA A 594 -6.49 11.47 -7.15
C ALA A 594 -7.03 10.58 -8.29
N ASP A 595 -8.08 11.07 -8.96
CA ASP A 595 -8.57 10.49 -10.21
C ASP A 595 -7.48 10.47 -11.28
N VAL A 596 -7.45 9.39 -12.05
CA VAL A 596 -6.51 9.15 -13.15
C VAL A 596 -7.23 8.57 -14.37
N SER A 597 -8.57 8.51 -14.32
CA SER A 597 -9.41 8.19 -15.47
C SER A 597 -9.60 9.42 -16.33
N MET A 598 -8.99 9.44 -17.51
CA MET A 598 -8.96 10.57 -18.44
C MET A 598 -8.79 10.09 -19.89
N PRO A 599 -9.28 10.85 -20.89
CA PRO A 599 -9.01 10.53 -22.29
C PRO A 599 -7.52 10.73 -22.65
N PRO A 600 -7.04 10.16 -23.78
CA PRO A 600 -5.67 10.33 -24.24
C PRO A 600 -5.28 11.80 -24.50
N GLU A 601 -6.23 12.62 -24.95
CA GLU A 601 -6.05 14.06 -25.18
C GLU A 601 -5.67 14.80 -23.89
N ASP A 602 -6.42 14.56 -22.81
CA ASP A 602 -6.14 15.14 -21.48
C ASP A 602 -4.82 14.62 -20.89
N SER A 603 -4.52 13.34 -21.14
CA SER A 603 -3.29 12.70 -20.67
C SER A 603 -2.04 13.42 -21.16
N LEU A 604 -2.11 14.04 -22.34
CA LEU A 604 -1.00 14.76 -22.92
C LEU A 604 -0.72 16.06 -22.15
N TYR A 605 -1.76 16.88 -21.90
CA TYR A 605 -1.65 18.06 -21.02
C TYR A 605 -1.18 17.67 -19.60
N LEU A 606 -1.75 16.60 -19.04
CA LEU A 606 -1.47 16.16 -17.68
C LEU A 606 -0.11 15.45 -17.53
N PHE A 607 0.60 15.17 -18.61
CA PHE A 607 1.97 14.62 -18.59
C PHE A 607 3.01 15.62 -18.06
N THR A 608 2.89 16.92 -18.36
CA THR A 608 3.80 17.96 -17.83
C THR A 608 3.27 18.65 -16.58
N ALA A 609 1.94 18.60 -16.34
CA ALA A 609 1.30 19.24 -15.18
C ALA A 609 2.00 18.98 -13.83
N PRO A 610 2.53 17.78 -13.51
CA PRO A 610 3.27 17.55 -12.25
C PRO A 610 4.53 18.39 -12.07
N VAL A 611 5.20 18.78 -13.16
CA VAL A 611 6.40 19.64 -13.12
C VAL A 611 6.01 21.09 -12.85
N PHE A 612 4.96 21.59 -13.50
CA PHE A 612 4.48 22.97 -13.35
C PHE A 612 3.77 23.21 -12.02
N TYR A 613 2.91 22.30 -11.59
CA TYR A 613 2.17 22.41 -10.33
C TYR A 613 2.95 21.87 -9.11
N GLY A 614 4.07 21.19 -9.35
CA GLY A 614 4.93 20.63 -8.30
C GLY A 614 4.16 19.66 -7.39
N PHE A 615 3.63 18.59 -7.97
CA PHE A 615 3.03 17.50 -7.20
C PHE A 615 4.12 16.72 -6.44
N THR A 616 3.73 16.12 -5.31
CA THR A 616 4.64 15.38 -4.41
C THR A 616 5.18 14.07 -4.99
N ASN A 617 4.61 13.59 -6.10
CA ASN A 617 5.05 12.39 -6.80
C ASN A 617 4.68 12.45 -8.29
N ASN A 618 5.27 11.54 -9.07
CA ASN A 618 5.09 11.48 -10.52
C ASN A 618 3.90 10.59 -10.96
N ARG A 619 2.99 10.15 -10.06
CA ARG A 619 1.89 9.21 -10.38
C ARG A 619 1.08 9.64 -11.58
N LEU A 620 0.72 10.92 -11.64
CA LEU A 620 -0.05 11.47 -12.76
C LEU A 620 0.74 11.35 -14.07
N GLN A 621 2.02 11.73 -14.08
CA GLN A 621 2.90 11.60 -15.24
C GLN A 621 3.08 10.14 -15.69
N THR A 622 3.31 9.21 -14.75
CA THR A 622 3.39 7.77 -15.03
C THR A 622 2.10 7.24 -15.66
N PHE A 623 0.94 7.62 -15.12
CA PHE A 623 -0.34 7.17 -15.68
C PHE A 623 -0.68 7.84 -17.01
N CYS A 624 -0.34 9.12 -17.19
CA CYS A 624 -0.47 9.82 -18.47
C CYS A 624 0.37 9.13 -19.55
N LYS A 625 1.64 8.78 -19.23
CA LYS A 625 2.50 8.00 -20.12
C LYS A 625 1.87 6.66 -20.49
N GLN A 626 1.45 5.86 -19.51
CA GLN A 626 0.85 4.55 -19.79
C GLN A 626 -0.48 4.66 -20.55
N ASN A 627 -1.32 5.66 -20.24
CA ASN A 627 -2.60 5.85 -20.92
C ASN A 627 -2.40 6.27 -22.39
N LEU A 628 -1.35 7.04 -22.68
CA LEU A 628 -0.90 7.30 -24.05
C LEU A 628 -0.34 6.01 -24.68
N GLU A 629 0.63 5.33 -24.07
CA GLU A 629 1.25 4.10 -24.61
C GLU A 629 0.25 2.94 -24.87
N MET A 630 -0.90 2.91 -24.20
CA MET A 630 -1.96 1.91 -24.43
C MET A 630 -3.08 2.37 -25.39
N ASN A 631 -3.30 3.69 -25.55
CA ASN A 631 -4.43 4.23 -26.33
C ASN A 631 -4.02 5.13 -27.51
N VAL A 632 -2.72 5.31 -27.76
CA VAL A 632 -2.21 5.84 -29.03
C VAL A 632 -2.53 4.81 -30.11
N THR A 633 -3.38 5.20 -31.05
CA THR A 633 -3.73 4.45 -32.25
C THR A 633 -3.23 5.20 -33.47
N PHE A 634 -3.21 4.54 -34.63
CA PHE A 634 -2.86 5.21 -35.89
C PHE A 634 -3.82 6.37 -36.25
N GLU A 635 -4.99 6.49 -35.59
CA GLU A 635 -5.99 7.55 -35.84
C GLU A 635 -5.72 8.82 -35.03
N ASN A 636 -5.28 8.71 -33.76
CA ASN A 636 -5.02 9.86 -32.88
C ASN A 636 -3.52 10.25 -32.79
N VAL A 637 -2.59 9.40 -33.23
CA VAL A 637 -1.13 9.63 -33.10
C VAL A 637 -0.64 10.96 -33.68
N ILE A 638 -1.27 11.50 -34.74
CA ILE A 638 -0.91 12.80 -35.31
C ILE A 638 -1.14 13.93 -34.29
N GLN A 639 -2.30 13.93 -33.62
CA GLN A 639 -2.62 14.93 -32.58
C GLN A 639 -1.67 14.82 -31.39
N ILE A 640 -1.29 13.58 -31.05
CA ILE A 640 -0.39 13.30 -29.94
C ILE A 640 1.04 13.77 -30.28
N LEU A 641 1.48 13.65 -31.54
CA LEU A 641 2.74 14.24 -32.00
C LEU A 641 2.71 15.78 -31.92
N GLU A 642 1.66 16.42 -32.46
CA GLU A 642 1.50 17.89 -32.48
C GLU A 642 1.58 18.51 -31.08
N ALA A 643 0.91 17.89 -30.10
CA ALA A 643 0.88 18.40 -28.74
C ALA A 643 2.06 17.90 -27.89
N ALA A 644 2.64 16.71 -28.14
CA ALA A 644 3.90 16.31 -27.48
C ALA A 644 5.05 17.26 -27.84
N ASP A 645 5.12 17.70 -29.10
CA ASP A 645 6.10 18.68 -29.57
C ASP A 645 5.86 20.07 -28.96
N ARG A 646 4.61 20.57 -29.01
CA ARG A 646 4.22 21.83 -28.33
C ARG A 646 4.53 21.83 -26.83
N MET A 647 4.50 20.66 -26.20
CA MET A 647 4.80 20.45 -24.78
C MET A 647 6.24 20.03 -24.50
N GLN A 648 7.10 19.95 -25.53
CA GLN A 648 8.51 19.52 -25.45
C GLN A 648 8.70 18.15 -24.75
N ALA A 649 7.71 17.27 -24.86
CA ALA A 649 7.68 15.94 -24.26
C ALA A 649 8.47 14.93 -25.12
N VAL A 650 9.80 15.05 -25.12
CA VAL A 650 10.73 14.32 -26.02
C VAL A 650 10.46 12.82 -26.10
N ASP A 651 10.28 12.14 -24.96
CA ASP A 651 9.95 10.70 -24.90
C ASP A 651 8.66 10.37 -25.68
N MET A 652 7.62 11.18 -25.51
CA MET A 652 6.32 10.98 -26.16
C MET A 652 6.37 11.37 -27.64
N LYS A 653 7.14 12.40 -28.01
CA LYS A 653 7.42 12.75 -29.41
C LYS A 653 8.11 11.57 -30.11
N LYS A 654 9.14 10.98 -29.49
CA LYS A 654 9.84 9.80 -30.03
C LYS A 654 8.93 8.56 -30.12
N TYR A 655 8.10 8.30 -29.11
CA TYR A 655 7.12 7.21 -29.14
C TYR A 655 6.10 7.38 -30.27
N ALA A 656 5.54 8.59 -30.43
CA ALA A 656 4.60 8.91 -31.50
C ALA A 656 5.24 8.78 -32.89
N LEU A 657 6.48 9.26 -33.08
CA LEU A 657 7.23 9.08 -34.33
C LEU A 657 7.43 7.59 -34.67
N ASN A 658 7.87 6.77 -33.72
CA ASN A 658 8.04 5.32 -33.92
C ASN A 658 6.72 4.63 -34.34
N LEU A 659 5.60 5.02 -33.75
CA LEU A 659 4.29 4.45 -34.08
C LEU A 659 3.77 4.96 -35.44
N ILE A 660 4.04 6.22 -35.79
CA ILE A 660 3.78 6.78 -37.13
C ILE A 660 4.58 6.03 -38.20
N VAL A 661 5.87 5.77 -37.96
CA VAL A 661 6.77 5.01 -38.85
C VAL A 661 6.20 3.60 -39.07
N HIS A 662 5.99 2.85 -37.98
CA HIS A 662 5.52 1.46 -38.03
C HIS A 662 4.13 1.30 -38.67
N HIS A 663 3.31 2.35 -38.71
CA HIS A 663 1.96 2.35 -39.32
C HIS A 663 1.80 3.38 -40.45
N PHE A 664 2.89 3.82 -41.07
CA PHE A 664 2.91 4.98 -41.98
C PHE A 664 1.92 4.84 -43.15
N THR A 665 1.74 3.63 -43.69
CA THR A 665 0.80 3.35 -44.79
C THR A 665 -0.67 3.66 -44.48
N LYS A 666 -1.05 3.68 -43.19
CA LYS A 666 -2.35 4.14 -42.69
C LYS A 666 -2.32 5.65 -42.40
N VAL A 667 -1.33 6.09 -41.61
CA VAL A 667 -1.21 7.49 -41.14
C VAL A 667 -1.09 8.47 -42.32
N ALA A 668 -0.35 8.12 -43.38
CA ALA A 668 -0.20 8.90 -44.61
C ALA A 668 -1.51 9.18 -45.38
N ARG A 669 -2.61 8.49 -45.03
CA ARG A 669 -3.93 8.69 -45.64
C ARG A 669 -4.84 9.61 -44.83
N LEU A 670 -4.45 9.97 -43.60
CA LEU A 670 -5.26 10.82 -42.73
C LEU A 670 -5.23 12.29 -43.18
N PRO A 671 -6.39 13.00 -43.20
CA PRO A 671 -6.44 14.41 -43.59
C PRO A 671 -5.52 15.32 -42.76
N ARG A 672 -5.41 15.05 -41.45
CA ARG A 672 -4.58 15.84 -40.51
C ARG A 672 -3.09 15.84 -40.86
N LEU A 673 -2.55 14.82 -41.52
CA LEU A 673 -1.11 14.81 -41.85
C LEU A 673 -0.72 15.97 -42.79
N LYS A 674 -1.67 16.47 -43.59
CA LYS A 674 -1.49 17.64 -44.47
C LYS A 674 -1.60 18.98 -43.74
N GLN A 675 -1.90 18.98 -42.44
CA GLN A 675 -2.09 20.16 -41.59
C GLN A 675 -0.94 20.37 -40.60
N LEU A 676 -0.01 19.41 -40.50
CA LEU A 676 1.19 19.49 -39.66
C LEU A 676 2.09 20.67 -40.01
N SER A 677 2.87 21.13 -39.03
CA SER A 677 3.97 22.06 -39.25
C SER A 677 5.04 21.45 -40.17
N ARG A 678 5.82 22.31 -40.84
CA ARG A 678 6.94 21.89 -41.67
C ARG A 678 8.00 21.11 -40.88
N GLU A 679 8.21 21.48 -39.62
CA GLU A 679 9.18 20.86 -38.72
C GLU A 679 8.74 19.43 -38.34
N LEU A 680 7.49 19.23 -37.92
CA LEU A 680 6.96 17.89 -37.65
C LEU A 680 6.92 16.98 -38.87
N LEU A 681 6.76 17.54 -40.08
CA LEU A 681 6.87 16.78 -41.33
C LEU A 681 8.31 16.39 -41.66
N LEU A 682 9.32 17.15 -41.21
CA LEU A 682 10.73 16.76 -41.32
C LEU A 682 11.07 15.68 -40.29
N ASP A 683 10.65 15.82 -39.03
CA ASP A 683 10.85 14.81 -37.98
C ASP A 683 10.34 13.42 -38.40
N ILE A 684 9.16 13.37 -39.04
CA ILE A 684 8.57 12.12 -39.58
C ILE A 684 9.42 11.55 -40.72
N VAL A 685 9.97 12.39 -41.60
CA VAL A 685 10.81 11.96 -42.73
C VAL A 685 12.18 11.45 -42.26
N GLU A 686 12.76 12.06 -41.22
CA GLU A 686 14.00 11.61 -40.59
C GLU A 686 13.79 10.27 -39.88
N ALA A 687 12.74 10.12 -39.06
CA ALA A 687 12.41 8.84 -38.42
C ALA A 687 12.12 7.70 -39.43
N LEU A 688 11.54 8.02 -40.59
CA LEU A 688 11.35 7.06 -41.70
C LEU A 688 12.65 6.70 -42.45
N ALA A 689 13.69 7.53 -42.35
CA ALA A 689 15.02 7.24 -42.90
C ALA A 689 15.81 6.32 -41.94
N ASP A 690 15.71 6.57 -40.63
CA ASP A 690 16.42 5.81 -39.60
C ASP A 690 15.96 4.33 -39.57
N GLU A 691 14.66 4.04 -39.53
CA GLU A 691 14.13 2.65 -39.57
C GLU A 691 14.67 1.89 -40.80
N ARG A 692 14.76 2.56 -41.95
CA ARG A 692 15.27 1.98 -43.20
C ARG A 692 16.78 1.75 -43.20
N SER A 693 17.52 2.41 -42.32
CA SER A 693 18.95 2.15 -42.10
C SER A 693 19.15 0.92 -41.21
N GLU A 694 18.40 0.82 -40.10
CA GLU A 694 18.44 -0.34 -39.19
C GLU A 694 17.97 -1.62 -39.90
N ALA A 695 16.86 -1.54 -40.66
CA ALA A 695 16.32 -2.68 -41.41
C ALA A 695 17.31 -3.23 -42.46
N ARG A 696 18.12 -2.37 -43.09
CA ARG A 696 19.19 -2.81 -44.01
C ARG A 696 20.33 -3.49 -43.26
N THR A 697 20.81 -2.88 -42.19
CA THR A 697 21.89 -3.44 -41.35
C THR A 697 21.53 -4.85 -40.86
N CYS A 698 20.28 -5.08 -40.46
CA CYS A 698 19.77 -6.40 -40.08
C CYS A 698 19.62 -7.38 -41.24
N GLN A 699 19.32 -6.92 -42.47
CA GLN A 699 19.30 -7.78 -43.66
C GLN A 699 20.70 -8.18 -44.12
N ASP A 700 21.67 -7.26 -44.05
CA ASP A 700 23.06 -7.55 -44.42
C ASP A 700 23.67 -8.58 -43.46
N MET A 701 23.49 -8.42 -42.14
CA MET A 701 23.93 -9.42 -41.15
C MET A 701 23.21 -10.78 -41.26
N ALA A 702 22.02 -10.84 -41.87
CA ALA A 702 21.30 -12.09 -42.10
C ALA A 702 21.71 -12.84 -43.38
N ASN A 703 22.44 -12.18 -44.30
CA ASN A 703 23.02 -12.82 -45.49
C ASN A 703 24.45 -13.33 -45.26
N ASP A 704 25.12 -12.88 -44.20
CA ASP A 704 26.49 -13.29 -43.80
C ASP A 704 26.52 -14.43 -42.74
N CYS A 705 25.47 -15.26 -42.65
CA CYS A 705 25.34 -16.39 -41.70
C CYS A 705 25.12 -17.74 -42.40
#